data_AF-A0A936Z369-F1
#
_entry.id   AF-A0A936Z369-F1
#
_cell.length_a   1.000
_cell.length_b   1.000
_cell.length_c   1.000
_cell.angle_alpha   90.00
_cell.angle_beta   90.00
_cell.angle_gamma   90.00
#
_symmetry.space_group_name_H-M   'P 1'
#
loop_
_entity.id
_entity.type
_entity.pdbx_description
1 polymer ?
#
loop_
_entity_poly.entity_id
_entity_poly.type
_entity_poly.pdbx_seq_one_letter_code
_entity_poly.pdbx_strand_id
1 'polypeptide(L)'
;MNAPHLLQRQFGPATETKILEEDTHANVREYWDIVVDNRWLIAGITSLAIGIGAAVAFLSRPTYEANLLIQVEDSAGSAGSLLGQAGALFELKTPAIAEIEIIRSRMVIGEAVDKTRMQIQAKPRYLPLVGEWLAGRANGLSEPGFFGLPGYVAGKETIDVGEFSVPELFEGTQFRLRLSSATTFVLSHPELDGVLTGTVGTPLAAETPVGKVSLSVTQITALPGAEFDLVSNSRVETIERLQDGLKLSEKGRQSGIIEARLEGFDRIQVARLLNEIGRQYVQQNVERKAAEAQKTLAFLDTQLPQFKKQLNQAEEAYNSYRHRQGTVALDEEAKLILSRSVELQARLLEAQQKRRDLVSRFTPQHPLVTTLDGQIAAWNEEINALNAKVRSLPAVQQDALRLERDVKVNNELYQQLRNNSLQLQLIREGKIGNVRVIDAAVQPKQPIRPRRGITLALAAVLGLFGGILGAFFRSSFLRGIRNAQEIEARTGLSVYSTIPLSKGQEGLVAKVKGKQKGTHLLASTSPQDPAIESMRSLRTALQFAMLDAPNNRVLITGPTPGVGKSFLSANFAAVVASTGKRVLLIDADLRKGYLNNYFGVSRDRGLSEVIAGSASPAEAIHPGVAPHLDLLTTGVLPPNPAELLMSSALASLLAQFSNAYDIVIIDTPPVLAAADTLNVAHQAGTLLLVARAGETQIGELLESGKRLSQAGKVASGVIFNALDLNRRHYGRYGYRYDSYRYQQYAYEGAKV
;
A
#
# COMPACT_ATOMS: atom_id res chain seq x y z
N MET A 1 60.22 56.11 8.12
CA MET A 1 59.46 56.01 9.39
C MET A 1 58.47 54.86 9.22
N ASN A 2 58.90 53.60 9.36
CA ASN A 2 59.07 52.80 10.59
C ASN A 2 57.77 52.48 11.36
N ALA A 3 57.07 51.42 10.89
CA ALA A 3 56.47 50.25 11.60
C ALA A 3 55.51 50.43 12.81
N PRO A 4 54.71 49.40 13.24
CA PRO A 4 54.43 48.08 12.62
C PRO A 4 52.95 47.62 12.59
N HIS A 5 52.68 46.70 11.65
CA HIS A 5 51.68 45.62 11.74
C HIS A 5 52.01 44.65 12.88
N LEU A 6 51.07 44.38 13.81
CA LEU A 6 51.06 43.14 14.62
C LEU A 6 49.65 42.88 15.19
N LEU A 7 49.00 41.81 14.69
CA LEU A 7 48.17 40.81 15.40
C LEU A 7 47.10 40.22 14.47
N GLN A 8 47.57 39.49 13.45
CA GLN A 8 46.81 38.44 12.80
C GLN A 8 47.42 37.12 13.31
N ARG A 9 46.77 36.48 14.30
CA ARG A 9 47.09 35.12 14.74
C ARG A 9 45.81 34.29 14.89
N GLN A 10 45.68 33.35 13.94
CA GLN A 10 45.25 31.96 14.13
C GLN A 10 43.83 31.70 14.66
N PHE A 11 42.87 31.62 13.73
CA PHE A 11 41.81 30.62 13.81
C PHE A 11 42.17 29.49 12.83
N GLY A 12 42.49 28.31 13.36
CA GLY A 12 42.81 27.12 12.55
C GLY A 12 41.55 26.40 12.05
N PRO A 13 41.68 25.52 11.04
CA PRO A 13 40.56 24.79 10.42
C PRO A 13 39.81 23.81 11.34
N ALA A 14 40.26 23.63 12.59
CA ALA A 14 39.62 22.76 13.59
C ALA A 14 38.37 23.37 14.25
N THR A 15 38.13 24.69 14.11
CA THR A 15 36.97 25.36 14.71
C THR A 15 35.74 25.26 13.79
N GLU A 16 35.91 25.29 12.47
CA GLU A 16 34.81 25.11 11.50
C GLU A 16 34.27 23.66 11.49
N THR A 17 35.14 22.66 11.62
CA THR A 17 34.71 21.24 11.67
C THR A 17 33.90 20.93 12.93
N LYS A 18 34.26 21.55 14.07
CA LYS A 18 33.50 21.40 15.32
C LYS A 18 32.12 22.08 15.28
N ILE A 19 31.99 23.20 14.58
CA ILE A 19 30.70 23.91 14.42
C ILE A 19 29.77 23.10 13.50
N LEU A 20 30.30 22.55 12.40
CA LEU A 20 29.51 21.70 11.47
C LEU A 20 29.11 20.36 12.09
N GLU A 21 29.96 19.72 12.90
CA GLU A 21 29.60 18.50 13.64
C GLU A 21 28.55 18.80 14.75
N GLU A 22 28.67 19.92 15.47
CA GLU A 22 27.68 20.31 16.50
C GLU A 22 26.30 20.64 15.91
N ASP A 23 26.24 21.30 14.75
CA ASP A 23 24.97 21.63 14.08
C ASP A 23 24.26 20.39 13.51
N THR A 24 25.02 19.40 13.02
CA THR A 24 24.45 18.16 12.49
C THR A 24 23.87 17.27 13.60
N HIS A 25 24.55 17.20 14.75
CA HIS A 25 24.05 16.48 15.93
C HIS A 25 22.87 17.18 16.63
N ALA A 26 22.77 18.51 16.53
CA ALA A 26 21.64 19.28 17.06
C ALA A 26 20.33 18.97 16.31
N ASN A 27 20.38 18.87 14.97
CA ASN A 27 19.21 18.59 14.14
C ASN A 27 18.64 17.18 14.38
N VAL A 28 19.49 16.16 14.56
CA VAL A 28 19.02 14.78 14.77
C VAL A 28 18.30 14.62 16.12
N ARG A 29 18.78 15.29 17.17
CA ARG A 29 18.12 15.29 18.48
C ARG A 29 16.78 16.05 18.43
N GLU A 30 16.71 17.15 17.69
CA GLU A 30 15.45 17.87 17.50
C GLU A 30 14.39 16.99 16.83
N TYR A 31 14.76 16.23 15.79
CA TYR A 31 13.86 15.28 15.13
C TYR A 31 13.41 14.13 16.03
N TRP A 32 14.31 13.62 16.87
CA TRP A 32 13.98 12.58 17.84
C TRP A 32 12.96 13.06 18.87
N ASP A 33 13.11 14.27 19.38
CA ASP A 33 12.19 14.84 20.35
C ASP A 33 10.79 15.08 19.76
N ILE A 34 10.69 15.53 18.50
CA ILE A 34 9.40 15.69 17.80
C ILE A 34 8.63 14.37 17.78
N VAL A 35 9.32 13.25 17.52
CA VAL A 35 8.70 11.92 17.50
C VAL A 35 8.23 11.50 18.89
N VAL A 36 9.05 11.70 19.92
CA VAL A 36 8.72 11.30 21.30
C VAL A 36 7.58 12.13 21.90
N ASP A 37 7.54 13.43 21.63
CA ASP A 37 6.50 14.35 22.11
C ASP A 37 5.15 14.05 21.45
N ASN A 38 5.15 13.58 20.20
CA ASN A 38 3.95 13.23 19.45
C ASN A 38 3.66 11.71 19.44
N ARG A 39 4.26 10.93 20.34
CA ARG A 39 4.11 9.46 20.36
C ARG A 39 2.66 8.97 20.36
N TRP A 40 1.75 9.71 21.02
CA TRP A 40 0.33 9.37 21.08
C TRP A 40 -0.41 9.67 19.78
N LEU A 41 -0.02 10.72 19.06
CA LEU A 41 -0.54 11.03 17.74
C LEU A 41 -0.07 9.98 16.73
N ILE A 42 1.22 9.62 16.78
CA ILE A 42 1.80 8.56 15.94
C ILE A 42 1.11 7.22 16.22
N ALA A 43 0.94 6.86 17.50
CA ALA A 43 0.24 5.65 17.91
C ALA A 43 -1.22 5.66 17.43
N GLY A 44 -1.95 6.77 17.60
CA GLY A 44 -3.34 6.90 17.14
C GLY A 44 -3.50 6.70 15.63
N ILE A 45 -2.66 7.35 14.82
CA ILE A 45 -2.69 7.20 13.36
C ILE A 45 -2.29 5.78 12.94
N THR A 46 -1.28 5.20 13.58
CA THR A 46 -0.83 3.83 13.29
C THR A 46 -1.91 2.81 13.65
N SER A 47 -2.56 2.94 14.81
CA SER A 47 -3.67 2.08 15.23
C SER A 47 -4.87 2.19 14.28
N LEU A 48 -5.20 3.39 13.82
CA LEU A 48 -6.26 3.59 12.83
C LEU A 48 -5.92 2.89 11.50
N ALA A 49 -4.69 3.05 11.01
CA ALA A 49 -4.22 2.41 9.79
C ALA A 49 -4.24 0.87 9.90
N ILE A 50 -3.80 0.32 11.04
CA ILE A 50 -3.88 -1.12 11.33
C ILE A 50 -5.35 -1.57 11.39
N GLY A 51 -6.24 -0.79 12.00
CA GLY A 51 -7.68 -1.08 12.04
C GLY A 51 -8.29 -1.16 10.65
N ILE A 52 -7.96 -0.22 9.77
CA ILE A 52 -8.38 -0.22 8.36
C ILE A 52 -7.76 -1.41 7.62
N GLY A 53 -6.46 -1.66 7.80
CA GLY A 53 -5.77 -2.79 7.18
C GLY A 53 -6.32 -4.14 7.62
N ALA A 54 -6.72 -4.27 8.89
CA ALA A 54 -7.43 -5.43 9.42
C ALA A 54 -8.81 -5.56 8.79
N ALA A 55 -9.59 -4.47 8.73
CA ALA A 55 -10.88 -4.48 8.06
C ALA A 55 -10.76 -4.97 6.61
N VAL A 56 -9.81 -4.45 5.83
CA VAL A 56 -9.55 -4.91 4.46
C VAL A 56 -9.11 -6.39 4.45
N ALA A 57 -8.18 -6.79 5.30
CA ALA A 57 -7.67 -8.17 5.33
C ALA A 57 -8.73 -9.23 5.72
N PHE A 58 -9.73 -8.85 6.52
CA PHE A 58 -10.76 -9.77 7.02
C PHE A 58 -12.10 -9.67 6.28
N LEU A 59 -12.46 -8.50 5.73
CA LEU A 59 -13.72 -8.30 4.99
C LEU A 59 -13.54 -8.49 3.47
N SER A 60 -12.33 -8.38 2.93
CA SER A 60 -12.13 -8.62 1.49
C SER A 60 -12.38 -10.07 1.10
N ARG A 61 -12.87 -10.26 -0.14
CA ARG A 61 -13.18 -11.57 -0.69
C ARG A 61 -11.92 -12.43 -0.82
N PRO A 62 -11.89 -13.64 -0.24
CA PRO A 62 -10.75 -14.54 -0.39
C PRO A 62 -10.61 -15.00 -1.84
N THR A 63 -9.39 -14.94 -2.38
CA THR A 63 -9.05 -15.50 -3.69
C THR A 63 -8.35 -16.83 -3.50
N TYR A 64 -8.75 -17.83 -4.27
CA TYR A 64 -8.22 -19.18 -4.26
C TYR A 64 -7.51 -19.48 -5.59
N GLU A 65 -6.50 -20.34 -5.55
CA GLU A 65 -5.77 -20.81 -6.73
C GLU A 65 -5.93 -22.32 -6.86
N ALA A 66 -6.21 -22.82 -8.06
CA ALA A 66 -6.10 -24.23 -8.39
C ALA A 66 -5.05 -24.43 -9.49
N ASN A 67 -4.42 -25.59 -9.48
CA ASN A 67 -3.33 -25.96 -10.37
C ASN A 67 -3.55 -27.36 -10.97
N LEU A 68 -3.19 -27.51 -12.24
CA LEU A 68 -3.31 -28.75 -13.02
C LEU A 68 -1.97 -29.01 -13.73
N LEU A 69 -1.49 -30.25 -13.68
CA LEU A 69 -0.29 -30.67 -14.42
C LEU A 69 -0.66 -31.60 -15.56
N ILE A 70 -0.22 -31.25 -16.76
CA ILE A 70 -0.42 -32.03 -17.98
C ILE A 70 0.96 -32.43 -18.52
N GLN A 71 1.15 -33.71 -18.78
CA GLN A 71 2.32 -34.21 -19.50
C GLN A 71 2.02 -34.26 -20.98
N VAL A 72 2.94 -33.72 -21.78
CA VAL A 72 3.04 -33.94 -23.21
C VAL A 72 4.23 -34.87 -23.40
N GLU A 73 3.96 -36.10 -23.79
CA GLU A 73 5.00 -37.05 -24.17
C GLU A 73 5.45 -36.73 -25.60
N ASP A 74 6.77 -36.60 -25.78
CA ASP A 74 7.37 -36.65 -27.10
C ASP A 74 7.01 -37.99 -27.74
N SER A 75 6.66 -37.99 -29.03
CA SER A 75 6.16 -39.19 -29.75
C SER A 75 7.21 -40.30 -29.95
N ALA A 76 8.24 -40.36 -29.10
CA ALA A 76 9.29 -41.38 -29.08
C ALA A 76 8.80 -42.79 -28.66
N GLY A 77 7.50 -42.96 -28.42
CA GLY A 77 6.91 -44.17 -27.84
C GLY A 77 6.64 -45.35 -28.77
N SER A 78 6.89 -45.28 -30.10
CA SER A 78 6.81 -46.47 -30.96
C SER A 78 8.20 -47.01 -31.31
N ALA A 79 8.87 -47.58 -30.31
CA ALA A 79 10.19 -48.21 -30.39
C ALA A 79 10.21 -49.53 -31.20
N GLY A 80 9.62 -49.55 -32.40
CA GLY A 80 9.58 -50.74 -33.26
C GLY A 80 9.78 -50.48 -34.75
N SER A 81 9.88 -49.23 -35.20
CA SER A 81 10.13 -48.92 -36.61
C SER A 81 11.60 -48.58 -36.83
N LEU A 82 12.28 -49.35 -37.68
CA LEU A 82 13.64 -49.08 -38.18
C LEU A 82 13.79 -47.68 -38.82
N LEU A 83 12.69 -46.94 -39.03
CA LEU A 83 12.71 -45.52 -39.43
C LEU A 83 13.12 -44.53 -38.32
N GLY A 84 13.12 -44.92 -37.04
CA GLY A 84 13.37 -44.01 -35.91
C GLY A 84 14.82 -43.54 -35.75
N GLN A 85 15.81 -44.32 -36.19
CA GLN A 85 17.23 -44.00 -35.94
C GLN A 85 17.81 -42.93 -36.88
N ALA A 86 17.17 -42.65 -38.01
CA ALA A 86 17.54 -41.53 -38.89
C ALA A 86 16.70 -40.25 -38.67
N GLY A 87 15.59 -40.35 -37.91
CA GLY A 87 14.73 -39.22 -37.55
C GLY A 87 15.22 -38.42 -36.34
N ALA A 88 16.11 -38.98 -35.52
CA ALA A 88 16.60 -38.39 -34.27
C ALA A 88 17.40 -37.07 -34.44
N LEU A 89 17.87 -36.75 -35.66
CA LEU A 89 18.51 -35.47 -35.98
C LEU A 89 17.53 -34.42 -36.55
N PHE A 90 16.27 -34.80 -36.78
CA PHE A 90 15.28 -34.02 -37.51
C PHE A 90 13.93 -33.86 -36.77
N GLU A 91 13.79 -34.43 -35.57
CA GLU A 91 12.66 -34.18 -34.68
C GLU A 91 12.74 -32.75 -34.11
N LEU A 92 12.01 -31.83 -34.74
CA LEU A 92 11.52 -30.64 -34.06
C LEU A 92 10.65 -31.11 -32.90
N LYS A 93 11.23 -31.20 -31.69
CA LYS A 93 10.46 -31.28 -30.44
C LYS A 93 9.32 -30.28 -30.58
N THR A 94 8.07 -30.74 -30.48
CA THR A 94 6.96 -29.79 -30.47
C THR A 94 7.18 -28.95 -29.21
N PRO A 95 7.52 -27.65 -29.33
CA PRO A 95 7.88 -26.90 -28.14
C PRO A 95 6.65 -26.90 -27.24
N ALA A 96 6.81 -27.13 -25.93
CA ALA A 96 5.72 -27.06 -24.97
C ALA A 96 4.91 -25.75 -25.11
N ILE A 97 5.55 -24.70 -25.66
CA ILE A 97 4.96 -23.43 -26.09
C ILE A 97 3.80 -23.61 -27.07
N ALA A 98 3.92 -24.46 -28.09
CA ALA A 98 2.85 -24.68 -29.07
C ALA A 98 1.62 -25.35 -28.43
N GLU A 99 1.85 -26.31 -27.53
CA GLU A 99 0.77 -26.97 -26.79
C GLU A 99 0.12 -26.03 -25.77
N ILE A 100 0.88 -25.11 -25.17
CA ILE A 100 0.34 -24.02 -24.34
C ILE A 100 -0.66 -23.15 -25.13
N GLU A 101 -0.35 -22.79 -26.38
CA GLU A 101 -1.27 -22.01 -27.22
C GLU A 101 -2.52 -22.79 -27.61
N ILE A 102 -2.41 -24.11 -27.80
CA ILE A 102 -3.57 -24.98 -28.05
C ILE A 102 -4.47 -25.03 -26.81
N ILE A 103 -3.90 -25.18 -25.61
CA ILE A 103 -4.68 -25.14 -24.35
C ILE A 103 -5.36 -23.77 -24.18
N ARG A 104 -4.69 -22.68 -24.55
CA ARG A 104 -5.26 -21.32 -24.50
C ARG A 104 -6.34 -21.08 -25.56
N SER A 105 -6.44 -21.93 -26.59
CA SER A 105 -7.38 -21.70 -27.69
C SER A 105 -8.84 -21.72 -27.24
N ARG A 106 -9.70 -20.99 -27.99
CA ARG A 106 -11.16 -20.99 -27.77
C ARG A 106 -11.79 -22.37 -27.97
N MET A 107 -11.13 -23.26 -28.69
CA MET A 107 -11.57 -24.65 -28.90
C MET A 107 -11.54 -25.45 -27.60
N VAL A 108 -10.53 -25.21 -26.73
CA VAL A 108 -10.41 -25.92 -25.44
C VAL A 108 -11.13 -25.14 -24.34
N ILE A 109 -10.83 -23.85 -24.19
CA ILE A 109 -11.40 -23.02 -23.11
C ILE A 109 -12.89 -22.79 -23.33
N GLY A 110 -13.34 -22.58 -24.56
CA GLY A 110 -14.76 -22.35 -24.86
C GLY A 110 -15.63 -23.54 -24.49
N GLU A 111 -15.24 -24.76 -24.89
CA GLU A 111 -15.95 -25.99 -24.52
C GLU A 111 -15.95 -26.22 -23.00
N ALA A 112 -14.85 -25.89 -22.32
CA ALA A 112 -14.79 -25.96 -20.86
C ALA A 112 -15.74 -24.94 -20.20
N VAL A 113 -15.85 -23.72 -20.74
CA VAL A 113 -16.80 -22.69 -20.29
C VAL A 113 -18.23 -23.17 -20.46
N ASP A 114 -18.56 -23.76 -21.60
CA ASP A 114 -19.92 -24.23 -21.90
C ASP A 114 -20.32 -25.39 -20.97
N LYS A 115 -19.42 -26.36 -20.75
CA LYS A 115 -19.67 -27.50 -19.85
C LYS A 115 -19.73 -27.12 -18.37
N THR A 116 -18.95 -26.13 -17.95
CA THR A 116 -18.96 -25.67 -16.55
C THR A 116 -19.93 -24.52 -16.30
N ARG A 117 -20.55 -23.98 -17.35
CA ARG A 117 -21.53 -22.88 -17.32
C ARG A 117 -20.99 -21.62 -16.64
N MET A 118 -19.70 -21.33 -16.81
CA MET A 118 -19.03 -20.19 -16.15
C MET A 118 -19.57 -18.82 -16.57
N GLN A 119 -20.36 -18.77 -17.64
CA GLN A 119 -21.09 -17.57 -18.06
C GLN A 119 -22.22 -17.20 -17.09
N ILE A 120 -22.79 -18.17 -16.37
CA ILE A 120 -23.89 -17.97 -15.43
C ILE A 120 -23.32 -17.73 -14.04
N GLN A 121 -23.55 -16.54 -13.48
CA GLN A 121 -23.28 -16.23 -12.08
C GLN A 121 -24.61 -16.19 -11.33
N ALA A 122 -24.78 -17.10 -10.38
CA ALA A 122 -25.94 -17.13 -9.50
C ALA A 122 -25.48 -17.16 -8.05
N LYS A 123 -25.84 -16.15 -7.26
CA LYS A 123 -25.43 -16.05 -5.86
C LYS A 123 -26.55 -15.48 -4.99
N PRO A 124 -26.62 -15.85 -3.70
CA PRO A 124 -27.54 -15.22 -2.78
C PRO A 124 -27.23 -13.74 -2.62
N ARG A 125 -28.27 -12.93 -2.43
CA ARG A 125 -28.13 -11.49 -2.25
C ARG A 125 -27.69 -11.17 -0.82
N TYR A 126 -26.38 -11.12 -0.63
CA TYR A 126 -25.76 -10.79 0.64
C TYR A 126 -25.73 -9.27 0.89
N LEU A 127 -25.69 -8.86 2.16
CA LEU A 127 -25.47 -7.46 2.51
C LEU A 127 -24.13 -6.95 1.96
N PRO A 128 -24.08 -5.69 1.48
CA PRO A 128 -22.83 -5.10 1.03
C PRO A 128 -21.80 -5.10 2.17
N LEU A 129 -20.53 -5.37 1.82
CA LEU A 129 -19.35 -5.38 2.69
C LEU A 129 -19.26 -6.50 3.74
N VAL A 130 -20.36 -6.92 4.37
CA VAL A 130 -20.33 -7.87 5.52
C VAL A 130 -21.08 -9.18 5.27
N GLY A 131 -21.96 -9.26 4.28
CA GLY A 131 -22.87 -10.39 4.14
C GLY A 131 -22.18 -11.72 3.82
N GLU A 132 -21.17 -11.73 2.94
CA GLU A 132 -20.40 -12.95 2.65
C GLU A 132 -19.59 -13.43 3.85
N TRP A 133 -19.10 -12.50 4.69
CA TRP A 133 -18.37 -12.84 5.91
C TRP A 133 -19.31 -13.47 6.96
N LEU A 134 -20.53 -12.96 7.08
CA LEU A 134 -21.57 -13.54 7.94
C LEU A 134 -21.98 -14.94 7.45
N ALA A 135 -22.24 -15.07 6.15
CA ALA A 135 -22.58 -16.34 5.50
C ALA A 135 -21.51 -17.42 5.71
N GLY A 136 -20.23 -17.04 5.61
CA GLY A 136 -19.10 -17.94 5.87
C GLY A 136 -19.04 -18.50 7.30
N ARG A 137 -19.69 -17.84 8.27
CA ARG A 137 -19.76 -18.26 9.68
C ARG A 137 -21.14 -18.79 10.09
N ALA A 138 -22.13 -18.74 9.20
CA ALA A 138 -23.46 -19.21 9.50
C ALA A 138 -23.50 -20.75 9.61
N ASN A 139 -24.30 -21.25 10.55
CA ASN A 139 -24.51 -22.68 10.76
C ASN A 139 -25.72 -23.21 9.98
N GLY A 140 -26.54 -22.35 9.36
CA GLY A 140 -27.75 -22.72 8.64
C GLY A 140 -28.28 -21.61 7.72
N LEU A 141 -29.53 -21.75 7.28
CA LEU A 141 -30.25 -20.72 6.53
C LEU A 141 -30.57 -19.52 7.42
N SER A 142 -30.63 -18.34 6.83
CA SER A 142 -30.98 -17.08 7.48
C SER A 142 -32.41 -16.68 7.15
N GLU A 143 -33.06 -16.00 8.10
CA GLU A 143 -34.36 -15.37 7.85
C GLU A 143 -34.18 -14.18 6.88
N PRO A 144 -34.89 -14.17 5.74
CA PRO A 144 -34.81 -13.04 4.80
C PRO A 144 -35.34 -11.78 5.45
N GLY A 145 -34.63 -10.65 5.29
CA GLY A 145 -35.03 -9.39 5.95
C GLY A 145 -34.06 -8.91 7.03
N PHE A 146 -32.77 -9.20 6.90
CA PHE A 146 -31.76 -8.80 7.89
C PHE A 146 -31.80 -7.28 8.16
N PHE A 147 -31.98 -6.89 9.43
CA PHE A 147 -32.12 -5.49 9.86
C PHE A 147 -33.25 -4.70 9.15
N GLY A 148 -34.31 -5.38 8.71
CA GLY A 148 -35.46 -4.73 8.05
C GLY A 148 -35.27 -4.40 6.57
N LEU A 149 -34.14 -4.82 5.97
CA LEU A 149 -33.92 -4.72 4.53
C LEU A 149 -34.47 -5.97 3.82
N PRO A 150 -35.55 -5.87 3.03
CA PRO A 150 -36.18 -7.02 2.40
C PRO A 150 -35.24 -7.71 1.40
N GLY A 151 -35.30 -9.05 1.35
CA GLY A 151 -34.60 -9.87 0.34
C GLY A 151 -33.16 -10.24 0.64
N TYR A 152 -32.49 -9.55 1.57
CA TYR A 152 -31.11 -9.86 1.96
C TYR A 152 -31.01 -11.08 2.86
N VAL A 153 -30.00 -11.90 2.58
CA VAL A 153 -29.66 -13.11 3.35
C VAL A 153 -28.23 -13.02 3.90
N ALA A 154 -27.94 -13.84 4.91
CA ALA A 154 -26.63 -13.91 5.58
C ALA A 154 -26.28 -15.35 6.03
N GLY A 155 -26.96 -16.36 5.48
CA GLY A 155 -26.85 -17.77 5.84
C GLY A 155 -26.06 -18.59 4.81
N LYS A 156 -26.38 -19.88 4.73
CA LYS A 156 -25.84 -20.82 3.72
C LYS A 156 -26.81 -21.08 2.57
N GLU A 157 -27.50 -20.05 2.12
CA GLU A 157 -28.39 -20.15 0.97
C GLU A 157 -27.59 -20.52 -0.29
N THR A 158 -28.17 -21.36 -1.14
CA THR A 158 -27.54 -21.78 -2.39
C THR A 158 -28.55 -21.85 -3.51
N ILE A 159 -28.09 -21.55 -4.72
CA ILE A 159 -28.87 -21.67 -5.96
C ILE A 159 -27.98 -22.36 -6.99
N ASP A 160 -28.53 -23.36 -7.66
CA ASP A 160 -27.92 -24.01 -8.81
C ASP A 160 -28.80 -23.75 -10.04
N VAL A 161 -28.18 -23.23 -11.09
CA VAL A 161 -28.84 -22.79 -12.31
C VAL A 161 -28.38 -23.69 -13.46
N GLY A 162 -29.34 -24.38 -14.05
CA GLY A 162 -29.17 -25.29 -15.17
C GLY A 162 -28.86 -24.56 -16.47
N GLU A 163 -29.69 -23.56 -16.78
CA GLU A 163 -29.63 -22.79 -18.01
C GLU A 163 -30.05 -21.35 -17.70
N PHE A 164 -29.33 -20.37 -18.22
CA PHE A 164 -29.74 -18.97 -18.14
C PHE A 164 -29.24 -18.22 -19.38
N SER A 165 -30.10 -18.11 -20.39
CA SER A 165 -29.82 -17.39 -21.62
C SER A 165 -30.68 -16.14 -21.68
N VAL A 166 -30.03 -15.02 -21.98
CA VAL A 166 -30.67 -13.72 -22.13
C VAL A 166 -30.23 -13.12 -23.47
N PRO A 167 -31.05 -12.25 -24.08
CA PRO A 167 -30.64 -11.43 -25.23
C PRO A 167 -29.37 -10.61 -24.94
N GLU A 168 -28.59 -10.31 -25.98
CA GLU A 168 -27.30 -9.59 -25.90
C GLU A 168 -27.38 -8.28 -25.10
N LEU A 169 -28.51 -7.56 -25.22
CA LEU A 169 -28.76 -6.30 -24.49
C LEU A 169 -28.88 -6.48 -22.97
N PHE A 170 -29.23 -7.67 -22.49
CA PHE A 170 -29.33 -7.99 -21.07
C PHE A 170 -28.11 -8.76 -20.54
N GLU A 171 -27.14 -9.11 -21.39
CA GLU A 171 -25.92 -9.75 -20.92
C GLU A 171 -25.12 -8.81 -19.99
N GLY A 172 -24.59 -9.35 -18.90
CA GLY A 172 -23.88 -8.60 -17.86
C GLY A 172 -24.78 -7.81 -16.90
N THR A 173 -26.09 -7.73 -17.15
CA THR A 173 -27.05 -7.06 -16.26
C THR A 173 -27.52 -7.97 -15.13
N GLN A 174 -27.98 -7.37 -14.02
CA GLN A 174 -28.36 -8.10 -12.80
C GLN A 174 -29.86 -8.40 -12.76
N PHE A 175 -30.21 -9.67 -12.87
CA PHE A 175 -31.55 -10.18 -12.64
C PHE A 175 -31.72 -10.55 -11.17
N ARG A 176 -32.89 -10.21 -10.62
CA ARG A 176 -33.24 -10.53 -9.23
C ARG A 176 -34.25 -11.67 -9.21
N LEU A 177 -33.86 -12.78 -8.61
CA LEU A 177 -34.74 -13.93 -8.40
C LEU A 177 -35.15 -13.97 -6.93
N ARG A 178 -36.45 -13.85 -6.66
CA ARG A 178 -37.04 -13.92 -5.33
C ARG A 178 -37.79 -15.23 -5.15
N LEU A 179 -37.48 -15.96 -4.10
CA LEU A 179 -38.20 -17.19 -3.74
C LEU A 179 -39.54 -16.81 -3.08
N SER A 180 -40.67 -17.20 -3.67
CA SER A 180 -42.02 -16.86 -3.15
C SER A 180 -42.62 -17.99 -2.32
N SER A 181 -42.34 -19.24 -2.67
CA SER A 181 -42.73 -20.44 -1.92
C SER A 181 -41.57 -21.45 -1.93
N ALA A 182 -41.72 -22.61 -1.31
CA ALA A 182 -40.68 -23.65 -1.30
C ALA A 182 -40.22 -24.10 -2.71
N THR A 183 -41.04 -23.90 -3.75
CA THR A 183 -40.75 -24.35 -5.12
C THR A 183 -41.00 -23.29 -6.20
N THR A 184 -41.65 -22.17 -5.87
CA THR A 184 -41.98 -21.11 -6.84
C THR A 184 -41.08 -19.90 -6.64
N PHE A 185 -40.49 -19.42 -7.74
CA PHE A 185 -39.66 -18.23 -7.75
C PHE A 185 -40.17 -17.19 -8.75
N VAL A 186 -39.70 -15.97 -8.56
CA VAL A 186 -40.14 -14.78 -9.28
C VAL A 186 -38.89 -14.05 -9.76
N LEU A 187 -38.69 -13.96 -11.07
CA LEU A 187 -37.55 -13.30 -11.72
C LEU A 187 -37.96 -11.90 -12.17
N SER A 188 -37.17 -10.90 -11.77
CA SER A 188 -37.40 -9.49 -12.06
C SER A 188 -36.14 -8.83 -12.62
N HIS A 189 -36.31 -7.87 -13.53
CA HIS A 189 -35.26 -7.03 -14.08
C HIS A 189 -35.80 -5.61 -14.29
N PRO A 190 -35.01 -4.54 -14.11
CA PRO A 190 -35.49 -3.15 -14.25
C PRO A 190 -36.08 -2.81 -15.62
N GLU A 191 -35.60 -3.47 -16.68
CA GLU A 191 -36.01 -3.22 -18.07
C GLU A 191 -37.04 -4.24 -18.60
N LEU A 192 -37.55 -5.13 -17.73
CA LEU A 192 -38.65 -6.02 -18.08
C LEU A 192 -40.00 -5.38 -17.72
N ASP A 193 -40.94 -5.38 -18.67
CA ASP A 193 -42.34 -4.99 -18.47
C ASP A 193 -43.10 -6.10 -17.71
N GLY A 194 -42.71 -6.37 -16.47
CA GLY A 194 -43.36 -7.33 -15.59
C GLY A 194 -42.41 -8.28 -14.88
N VAL A 195 -42.99 -9.27 -14.18
CA VAL A 195 -42.23 -10.23 -13.40
C VAL A 195 -42.53 -11.64 -13.90
N LEU A 196 -41.48 -12.43 -14.13
CA LEU A 196 -41.60 -13.78 -14.66
C LEU A 196 -41.68 -14.79 -13.51
N THR A 197 -42.74 -15.59 -13.47
CA THR A 197 -42.93 -16.61 -12.43
C THR A 197 -42.52 -17.98 -12.95
N GLY A 198 -41.67 -18.69 -12.22
CA GLY A 198 -41.20 -20.04 -12.58
C GLY A 198 -41.22 -20.99 -11.38
N THR A 199 -41.06 -22.29 -11.66
CA THR A 199 -40.93 -23.32 -10.62
C THR A 199 -39.59 -24.03 -10.72
N VAL A 200 -39.00 -24.35 -9.57
CA VAL A 200 -37.71 -25.07 -9.50
C VAL A 200 -37.85 -26.43 -10.18
N GLY A 201 -36.91 -26.76 -11.06
CA GLY A 201 -36.88 -28.00 -11.85
C GLY A 201 -37.61 -27.94 -13.20
N THR A 202 -38.36 -26.88 -13.51
CA THR A 202 -38.97 -26.70 -14.84
C THR A 202 -38.31 -25.53 -15.59
N PRO A 203 -38.06 -25.67 -16.91
CA PRO A 203 -37.51 -24.59 -17.71
C PRO A 203 -38.57 -23.50 -17.92
N LEU A 204 -38.24 -22.28 -17.51
CA LEU A 204 -38.98 -21.07 -17.80
C LEU A 204 -38.46 -20.48 -19.11
N ALA A 205 -39.35 -20.24 -20.07
CA ALA A 205 -39.05 -19.52 -21.30
C ALA A 205 -40.07 -18.38 -21.46
N ALA A 206 -39.58 -17.15 -21.58
CA ALA A 206 -40.41 -15.97 -21.77
C ALA A 206 -39.91 -15.17 -22.97
N GLU A 207 -40.83 -14.80 -23.86
CA GLU A 207 -40.55 -13.88 -24.95
C GLU A 207 -40.65 -12.45 -24.41
N THR A 208 -39.57 -11.68 -24.56
CA THR A 208 -39.53 -10.25 -24.18
C THR A 208 -39.43 -9.42 -25.47
N PRO A 209 -39.77 -8.11 -25.45
CA PRO A 209 -39.66 -7.25 -26.63
C PRO A 209 -38.25 -7.21 -27.25
N VAL A 210 -37.24 -7.56 -26.45
CA VAL A 210 -35.82 -7.51 -26.80
C VAL A 210 -35.26 -8.89 -27.17
N GLY A 211 -36.04 -9.96 -26.96
CA GLY A 211 -35.69 -11.34 -27.29
C GLY A 211 -36.12 -12.35 -26.22
N LYS A 212 -35.80 -13.63 -26.43
CA LYS A 212 -36.20 -14.72 -25.54
C LYS A 212 -35.28 -14.83 -24.32
N VAL A 213 -35.87 -14.89 -23.13
CA VAL A 213 -35.18 -15.23 -21.87
C VAL A 213 -35.51 -16.67 -21.50
N SER A 214 -34.49 -17.52 -21.37
CA SER A 214 -34.63 -18.88 -20.83
C SER A 214 -33.92 -18.99 -19.49
N LEU A 215 -34.60 -19.58 -18.50
CA LEU A 215 -34.06 -19.85 -17.17
C LEU A 215 -34.52 -21.22 -16.71
N SER A 216 -33.57 -22.07 -16.32
CA SER A 216 -33.84 -23.34 -15.66
C SER A 216 -33.07 -23.38 -14.36
N VAL A 217 -33.78 -23.47 -13.24
CA VAL A 217 -33.20 -23.60 -11.90
C VAL A 217 -33.26 -25.06 -11.50
N THR A 218 -32.12 -25.70 -11.28
CA THR A 218 -32.04 -27.12 -10.91
C THR A 218 -32.36 -27.33 -9.44
N GLN A 219 -31.80 -26.51 -8.56
CA GLN A 219 -32.00 -26.61 -7.12
C GLN A 219 -31.84 -25.25 -6.43
N ILE A 220 -32.72 -24.95 -5.47
CA ILE A 220 -32.58 -23.79 -4.55
C ILE A 220 -32.69 -24.29 -3.12
N THR A 221 -31.80 -23.83 -2.25
CA THR A 221 -31.87 -24.03 -0.80
C THR A 221 -31.92 -22.67 -0.13
N ALA A 222 -33.12 -22.18 0.19
CA ALA A 222 -33.35 -20.93 0.93
C ALA A 222 -34.77 -20.88 1.53
N LEU A 223 -34.98 -19.96 2.47
CA LEU A 223 -36.32 -19.67 3.02
C LEU A 223 -37.11 -18.76 2.05
N PRO A 224 -38.46 -18.86 2.02
CA PRO A 224 -39.30 -17.96 1.24
C PRO A 224 -39.04 -16.50 1.61
N GLY A 225 -38.88 -15.65 0.60
CA GLY A 225 -38.50 -14.24 0.73
C GLY A 225 -37.02 -13.95 0.44
N ALA A 226 -36.16 -14.97 0.34
CA ALA A 226 -34.76 -14.79 -0.06
C ALA A 226 -34.63 -14.34 -1.51
N GLU A 227 -33.72 -13.41 -1.77
CA GLU A 227 -33.36 -12.95 -3.12
C GLU A 227 -31.97 -13.46 -3.54
N PHE A 228 -31.83 -13.68 -4.84
CA PHE A 228 -30.59 -14.10 -5.50
C PHE A 228 -30.29 -13.16 -6.67
N ASP A 229 -29.01 -12.83 -6.83
CA ASP A 229 -28.49 -12.08 -7.96
C ASP A 229 -28.06 -13.08 -9.04
N LEU A 230 -28.69 -12.99 -10.21
CA LEU A 230 -28.36 -13.77 -11.40
C LEU A 230 -27.80 -12.84 -12.48
N VAL A 231 -26.67 -13.23 -13.06
CA VAL A 231 -26.04 -12.52 -14.18
C VAL A 231 -25.66 -13.57 -15.22
N SER A 232 -26.10 -13.38 -16.46
CA SER A 232 -25.57 -14.12 -17.61
C SER A 232 -24.56 -13.22 -18.31
N ASN A 233 -23.30 -13.61 -18.33
CA ASN A 233 -22.25 -12.86 -18.99
C ASN A 233 -22.10 -13.34 -20.44
N SER A 234 -21.63 -12.46 -21.33
CA SER A 234 -21.31 -12.85 -22.70
C SER A 234 -20.32 -14.02 -22.70
N ARG A 235 -20.57 -14.97 -23.60
CA ARG A 235 -19.70 -16.13 -23.78
C ARG A 235 -18.29 -15.71 -24.19
N VAL A 236 -18.20 -14.75 -25.12
CA VAL A 236 -16.92 -14.26 -25.66
C VAL A 236 -16.10 -13.59 -24.57
N GLU A 237 -16.72 -12.68 -23.81
CA GLU A 237 -16.06 -11.94 -22.73
C GLU A 237 -15.60 -12.90 -21.62
N THR A 238 -16.40 -13.94 -21.34
CA THR A 238 -16.04 -14.95 -20.34
C THR A 238 -14.84 -15.78 -20.80
N ILE A 239 -14.78 -16.16 -22.07
CA ILE A 239 -13.63 -16.87 -22.63
C ILE A 239 -12.38 -15.98 -22.58
N GLU A 240 -12.47 -14.71 -22.99
CA GLU A 240 -11.34 -13.77 -22.98
C GLU A 240 -10.81 -13.53 -21.56
N ARG A 241 -11.72 -13.29 -20.61
CA ARG A 241 -11.37 -13.16 -19.18
C ARG A 241 -10.65 -14.38 -18.64
N LEU A 242 -11.05 -15.58 -19.06
CA LEU A 242 -10.41 -16.83 -18.65
C LEU A 242 -9.09 -17.07 -19.39
N GLN A 243 -9.00 -16.73 -20.68
CA GLN A 243 -7.75 -16.77 -21.43
C GLN A 243 -6.69 -15.88 -20.77
N ASP A 244 -7.06 -14.68 -20.31
CA ASP A 244 -6.16 -13.77 -19.61
C ASP A 244 -5.83 -14.23 -18.17
N GLY A 245 -6.83 -14.80 -17.47
CA GLY A 245 -6.67 -15.32 -16.11
C GLY A 245 -5.89 -16.64 -16.02
N LEU A 246 -5.88 -17.44 -17.09
CA LEU A 246 -5.23 -18.75 -17.13
C LEU A 246 -3.72 -18.59 -17.35
N LYS A 247 -2.96 -18.91 -16.30
CA LYS A 247 -1.50 -18.91 -16.33
C LYS A 247 -0.99 -20.28 -16.73
N LEU A 248 -0.39 -20.36 -17.91
CA LEU A 248 0.21 -21.58 -18.46
C LEU A 248 1.72 -21.42 -18.51
N SER A 249 2.44 -22.41 -17.99
CA SER A 249 3.91 -22.42 -18.01
C SER A 249 4.47 -23.83 -18.04
N GLU A 250 5.61 -24.03 -18.71
CA GLU A 250 6.33 -25.29 -18.65
C GLU A 250 7.08 -25.43 -17.31
N LYS A 251 6.92 -26.56 -16.62
CA LYS A 251 7.54 -26.85 -15.32
C LYS A 251 8.96 -27.38 -15.54
N GLY A 252 9.90 -26.45 -15.74
CA GLY A 252 11.30 -26.76 -16.10
C GLY A 252 11.54 -26.66 -17.60
N ARG A 253 12.80 -26.44 -18.01
CA ARG A 253 13.13 -26.30 -19.44
C ARG A 253 13.06 -27.66 -20.13
N GLN A 254 12.24 -27.78 -21.18
CA GLN A 254 12.07 -29.02 -21.96
C GLN A 254 11.62 -30.22 -21.12
N SER A 255 10.81 -29.98 -20.09
CA SER A 255 10.28 -31.06 -19.25
C SER A 255 9.09 -31.78 -19.89
N GLY A 256 8.43 -31.14 -20.87
CA GLY A 256 7.17 -31.65 -21.42
C GLY A 256 6.03 -31.63 -20.41
N ILE A 257 6.18 -30.95 -19.26
CA ILE A 257 5.15 -30.83 -18.23
C ILE A 257 4.61 -29.41 -18.25
N ILE A 258 3.35 -29.25 -18.59
CA ILE A 258 2.64 -27.97 -18.60
C ILE A 258 1.88 -27.83 -17.28
N GLU A 259 2.15 -26.75 -16.56
CA GLU A 259 1.40 -26.31 -15.40
C GLU A 259 0.39 -25.24 -15.80
N ALA A 260 -0.88 -25.51 -15.53
CA ALA A 260 -1.97 -24.56 -15.68
C ALA A 260 -2.44 -24.10 -14.29
N ARG A 261 -2.48 -22.79 -14.05
CA ARG A 261 -3.00 -22.20 -12.80
C ARG A 261 -4.13 -21.22 -13.09
N LEU A 262 -5.17 -21.28 -12.26
CA LEU A 262 -6.32 -20.40 -12.35
C LEU A 262 -6.67 -19.86 -10.95
N GLU A 263 -6.90 -18.55 -10.87
CA GLU A 263 -7.31 -17.84 -9.65
C GLU A 263 -8.80 -17.49 -9.71
N GLY A 264 -9.53 -17.62 -8.60
CA GLY A 264 -10.93 -17.21 -8.51
C GLY A 264 -11.51 -17.23 -7.10
N PHE A 265 -12.74 -16.76 -6.94
CA PHE A 265 -13.40 -16.61 -5.63
C PHE A 265 -14.09 -17.89 -5.14
N ASP A 266 -14.55 -18.74 -6.07
CA ASP A 266 -15.18 -20.02 -5.74
C ASP A 266 -14.18 -21.18 -5.97
N ARG A 267 -13.73 -21.77 -4.86
CA ARG A 267 -12.80 -22.90 -4.85
C ARG A 267 -13.30 -24.13 -5.61
N ILE A 268 -14.61 -24.35 -5.70
CA ILE A 268 -15.20 -25.51 -6.37
C ILE A 268 -15.23 -25.26 -7.88
N GLN A 269 -15.74 -24.09 -8.29
CA GLN A 269 -15.83 -23.73 -9.71
C GLN A 269 -14.45 -23.64 -10.36
N VAL A 270 -13.47 -23.01 -9.70
CA VAL A 270 -12.11 -22.87 -10.24
C VAL A 270 -11.47 -24.24 -10.49
N ALA A 271 -11.57 -25.16 -9.52
CA ALA A 271 -11.03 -26.52 -9.68
C ALA A 271 -11.79 -27.32 -10.75
N ARG A 272 -13.13 -27.17 -10.83
CA ARG A 272 -13.96 -27.84 -11.83
C ARG A 272 -13.63 -27.36 -13.24
N LEU A 273 -13.54 -26.05 -13.44
CA LEU A 273 -13.19 -25.44 -14.73
C LEU A 273 -11.80 -25.89 -15.17
N LEU A 274 -10.80 -25.83 -14.29
CA LEU A 274 -9.43 -26.19 -14.65
C LEU A 274 -9.31 -27.69 -15.01
N ASN A 275 -10.01 -28.57 -14.28
CA ASN A 275 -10.10 -29.98 -14.66
C ASN A 275 -10.80 -30.20 -16.01
N GLU A 276 -11.86 -29.43 -16.30
CA GLU A 276 -12.57 -29.55 -17.56
C GLU A 276 -11.72 -29.05 -18.74
N ILE A 277 -10.94 -27.96 -18.57
CA ILE A 277 -9.93 -27.53 -19.54
C ILE A 277 -8.94 -28.67 -19.82
N GLY A 278 -8.42 -29.31 -18.78
CA GLY A 278 -7.51 -30.46 -18.93
C GLY A 278 -8.13 -31.63 -19.69
N ARG A 279 -9.39 -31.98 -19.37
CA ARG A 279 -10.14 -33.03 -20.06
C ARG A 279 -10.39 -32.67 -21.53
N GLN A 280 -10.83 -31.44 -21.81
CA GLN A 280 -11.09 -30.98 -23.18
C GLN A 280 -9.80 -30.96 -24.01
N TYR A 281 -8.67 -30.57 -23.44
CA TYR A 281 -7.39 -30.62 -24.13
C TYR A 281 -6.97 -32.06 -24.48
N VAL A 282 -7.04 -32.99 -23.52
CA VAL A 282 -6.71 -34.41 -23.78
C VAL A 282 -7.65 -34.99 -24.83
N GLN A 283 -8.95 -34.72 -24.72
CA GLN A 283 -9.94 -35.18 -25.70
C GLN A 283 -9.64 -34.63 -27.10
N GLN A 284 -9.37 -33.33 -27.21
CA GLN A 284 -9.02 -32.68 -28.48
C GLN A 284 -7.73 -33.24 -29.08
N ASN A 285 -6.72 -33.55 -28.25
CA ASN A 285 -5.47 -34.16 -28.70
C ASN A 285 -5.71 -35.55 -29.30
N VAL A 286 -6.49 -36.38 -28.61
CA VAL A 286 -6.88 -37.72 -29.05
C VAL A 286 -7.66 -37.66 -30.36
N GLU A 287 -8.66 -36.78 -30.46
CA GLU A 287 -9.50 -36.63 -31.66
C GLU A 287 -8.68 -36.14 -32.86
N ARG A 288 -7.78 -35.16 -32.66
CA ARG A 288 -6.87 -34.69 -33.69
C ARG A 288 -5.96 -35.81 -34.20
N LYS A 289 -5.36 -36.58 -33.29
CA LYS A 289 -4.47 -37.70 -33.66
C LYS A 289 -5.21 -38.82 -34.39
N ALA A 290 -6.42 -39.16 -33.94
CA ALA A 290 -7.26 -40.13 -34.63
C ALA A 290 -7.63 -39.65 -36.05
N ALA A 291 -7.93 -38.36 -36.23
CA ALA A 291 -8.22 -37.77 -37.53
C ALA A 291 -6.99 -37.76 -38.47
N GLU A 292 -5.80 -37.45 -37.96
CA GLU A 292 -4.53 -37.54 -38.70
C GLU A 292 -4.23 -38.99 -39.14
N ALA A 293 -4.39 -39.95 -38.22
CA ALA A 293 -4.23 -41.38 -38.51
C ALA A 293 -5.23 -41.86 -39.55
N GLN A 294 -6.51 -41.45 -39.46
CA GLN A 294 -7.54 -41.83 -40.42
C GLN A 294 -7.25 -41.32 -41.84
N LYS A 295 -6.75 -40.09 -41.99
CA LYS A 295 -6.34 -39.56 -43.30
C LYS A 295 -5.19 -40.38 -43.90
N THR A 296 -4.21 -40.73 -43.08
CA THR A 296 -3.05 -41.54 -43.51
C THR A 296 -3.46 -42.96 -43.86
N LEU A 297 -4.35 -43.58 -43.07
CA LEU A 297 -4.92 -44.89 -43.34
C LEU A 297 -5.68 -44.91 -44.66
N ALA A 298 -6.55 -43.94 -44.92
CA ALA A 298 -7.30 -43.87 -46.18
C ALA A 298 -6.38 -43.81 -47.41
N PHE A 299 -5.24 -43.13 -47.29
CA PHE A 299 -4.19 -43.13 -48.31
C PHE A 299 -3.58 -44.54 -48.47
N LEU A 300 -3.16 -45.18 -47.37
CA LEU A 300 -2.56 -46.52 -47.41
C LEU A 300 -3.51 -47.60 -47.90
N ASP A 301 -4.79 -47.56 -47.52
CA ASP A 301 -5.83 -48.50 -47.96
C ASP A 301 -6.02 -48.47 -49.49
N THR A 302 -5.78 -47.32 -50.11
CA THR A 302 -5.82 -47.17 -51.58
C THR A 302 -4.55 -47.68 -52.25
N GLN A 303 -3.39 -47.54 -51.60
CA GLN A 303 -2.07 -47.88 -52.17
C GLN A 303 -1.68 -49.36 -51.96
N LEU A 304 -2.04 -49.95 -50.81
CA LEU A 304 -1.69 -51.33 -50.46
C LEU A 304 -2.14 -52.37 -51.50
N PRO A 305 -3.36 -52.31 -52.07
CA PRO A 305 -3.77 -53.20 -53.14
C PRO A 305 -2.91 -53.07 -54.41
N GLN A 306 -2.43 -51.86 -54.72
CA GLN A 306 -1.56 -51.62 -55.87
C GLN A 306 -0.19 -52.27 -55.67
N PHE A 307 0.41 -52.11 -54.48
CA PHE A 307 1.65 -52.79 -54.13
C PHE A 307 1.49 -54.31 -54.06
N LYS A 308 0.37 -54.82 -53.56
CA LYS A 308 0.08 -56.25 -53.58
C LYS A 308 -0.04 -56.79 -55.01
N LYS A 309 -0.66 -56.03 -55.92
CA LYS A 309 -0.74 -56.39 -57.34
C LYS A 309 0.65 -56.42 -57.98
N GLN A 310 1.51 -55.43 -57.70
CA GLN A 310 2.90 -55.41 -58.18
C GLN A 310 3.72 -56.60 -57.64
N LEU A 311 3.56 -56.95 -56.36
CA LEU A 311 4.17 -58.14 -55.77
C LEU A 311 3.71 -59.42 -56.48
N ASN A 312 2.40 -59.61 -56.66
CA ASN A 312 1.87 -60.79 -57.34
C ASN A 312 2.38 -60.88 -58.80
N GLN A 313 2.48 -59.76 -59.51
CA GLN A 313 3.05 -59.71 -60.86
C GLN A 313 4.54 -60.09 -60.87
N ALA A 314 5.31 -59.62 -59.90
CA ALA A 314 6.72 -60.00 -59.75
C ALA A 314 6.87 -61.49 -59.40
N GLU A 315 6.02 -62.02 -58.50
CA GLU A 315 5.99 -63.45 -58.13
C GLU A 315 5.64 -64.32 -59.33
N GLU A 316 4.64 -63.94 -60.12
CA GLU A 316 4.23 -64.66 -61.33
C GLU A 316 5.30 -64.61 -62.42
N ALA A 317 5.94 -63.45 -62.62
CA ALA A 317 7.07 -63.32 -63.53
C ALA A 317 8.25 -64.21 -63.10
N TYR A 318 8.57 -64.27 -61.81
CA TYR A 318 9.63 -65.12 -61.28
C TYR A 318 9.28 -66.62 -61.39
N ASN A 319 8.05 -67.01 -61.02
CA ASN A 319 7.60 -68.40 -61.11
C ASN A 319 7.54 -68.88 -62.57
N SER A 320 7.03 -68.06 -63.50
CA SER A 320 6.99 -68.40 -64.92
C SER A 320 8.39 -68.55 -65.51
N TYR A 321 9.35 -67.71 -65.10
CA TYR A 321 10.76 -67.86 -65.46
C TYR A 321 11.34 -69.18 -64.92
N ARG A 322 11.10 -69.50 -63.65
CA ARG A 322 11.52 -70.76 -63.01
C ARG A 322 10.92 -72.00 -63.67
N HIS A 323 9.68 -71.93 -64.15
CA HIS A 323 9.05 -73.02 -64.90
C HIS A 323 9.66 -73.23 -66.30
N ARG A 324 10.11 -72.17 -66.97
CA ARG A 324 10.70 -72.24 -68.33
C ARG A 324 12.16 -72.70 -68.33
N GLN A 325 12.97 -72.22 -67.38
CA GLN A 325 14.42 -72.41 -67.36
C GLN A 325 14.89 -73.41 -66.29
N GLY A 326 13.98 -73.93 -65.45
CA GLY A 326 14.31 -74.76 -64.30
C GLY A 326 14.65 -73.96 -63.04
N THR A 327 14.87 -74.64 -61.90
CA THR A 327 15.28 -73.96 -60.65
C THR A 327 16.78 -73.65 -60.73
N VAL A 328 17.11 -72.38 -60.93
CA VAL A 328 18.49 -71.89 -60.96
C VAL A 328 18.97 -71.71 -59.52
N ALA A 329 19.99 -72.46 -59.10
CA ALA A 329 20.64 -72.24 -57.81
C ALA A 329 21.61 -71.05 -57.94
N LEU A 330 21.32 -69.96 -57.22
CA LEU A 330 22.26 -68.85 -57.06
C LEU A 330 23.44 -69.33 -56.20
N ASP A 331 24.66 -69.00 -56.60
CA ASP A 331 25.85 -69.20 -55.79
C ASP A 331 25.89 -68.20 -54.61
N GLU A 332 26.81 -68.40 -53.67
CA GLU A 332 26.91 -67.54 -52.49
C GLU A 332 27.26 -66.09 -52.83
N GLU A 333 27.98 -65.84 -53.92
CA GLU A 333 28.30 -64.49 -54.39
C GLU A 333 27.05 -63.77 -54.94
N ALA A 334 26.25 -64.44 -55.77
CA ALA A 334 24.99 -63.89 -56.28
C ALA A 334 23.95 -63.69 -55.16
N LYS A 335 23.90 -64.55 -54.14
CA LYS A 335 23.04 -64.35 -52.96
C LYS A 335 23.43 -63.11 -52.15
N LEU A 336 24.74 -62.86 -51.98
CA LEU A 336 25.24 -61.68 -51.28
C LEU A 336 24.99 -60.39 -52.08
N ILE A 337 25.13 -60.44 -53.41
CA ILE A 337 24.76 -59.34 -54.31
C ILE A 337 23.25 -59.07 -54.22
N LEU A 338 22.43 -60.13 -54.23
CA LEU A 338 20.98 -60.01 -54.10
C LEU A 338 20.57 -59.38 -52.77
N SER A 339 21.08 -59.87 -51.63
CA SER A 339 20.71 -59.34 -50.32
C SER A 339 21.07 -57.86 -50.18
N ARG A 340 22.28 -57.48 -50.59
CA ARG A 340 22.72 -56.08 -50.57
C ARG A 340 21.97 -55.21 -51.57
N SER A 341 21.59 -55.77 -52.73
CA SER A 341 20.76 -55.06 -53.71
C SER A 341 19.35 -54.79 -53.17
N VAL A 342 18.74 -55.76 -52.48
CA VAL A 342 17.43 -55.59 -51.84
C VAL A 342 17.51 -54.53 -50.75
N GLU A 343 18.52 -54.59 -49.87
CA GLU A 343 18.74 -53.62 -48.79
C GLU A 343 18.90 -52.18 -49.33
N LEU A 344 19.75 -51.99 -50.34
CA LEU A 344 19.98 -50.66 -50.93
C LEU A 344 18.76 -50.13 -51.68
N GLN A 345 18.00 -50.99 -52.37
CA GLN A 345 16.77 -50.59 -53.05
C GLN A 345 15.66 -50.24 -52.07
N ALA A 346 15.52 -50.99 -50.97
CA ALA A 346 14.59 -50.65 -49.91
C ALA A 346 14.92 -49.27 -49.31
N ARG A 347 16.19 -49.01 -48.98
CA ARG A 347 16.66 -47.70 -48.47
C ARG A 347 16.44 -46.57 -49.48
N LEU A 348 16.78 -46.80 -50.75
CA LEU A 348 16.59 -45.81 -51.81
C LEU A 348 15.11 -45.42 -51.93
N LEU A 349 14.22 -46.41 -51.98
CA LEU A 349 12.80 -46.18 -52.10
C LEU A 349 12.26 -45.44 -50.86
N GLU A 350 12.71 -45.82 -49.67
CA GLU A 350 12.36 -45.14 -48.41
C GLU A 350 12.80 -43.67 -48.42
N ALA A 351 14.04 -43.36 -48.82
CA ALA A 351 14.49 -41.97 -48.92
C ALA A 351 13.76 -41.20 -50.01
N GLN A 352 13.42 -41.82 -51.14
CA GLN A 352 12.61 -41.17 -52.17
C GLN A 352 11.20 -40.82 -51.64
N GLN A 353 10.59 -41.70 -50.83
CA GLN A 353 9.33 -41.41 -50.16
C GLN A 353 9.48 -40.26 -49.15
N LYS A 354 10.50 -40.30 -48.29
CA LYS A 354 10.82 -39.22 -47.34
C LYS A 354 11.05 -37.88 -48.06
N ARG A 355 11.76 -37.91 -49.18
CA ARG A 355 11.98 -36.73 -50.02
C ARG A 355 10.67 -36.17 -50.55
N ARG A 356 9.74 -37.02 -51.02
CA ARG A 356 8.41 -36.58 -51.48
C ARG A 356 7.62 -35.92 -50.35
N ASP A 357 7.67 -36.45 -49.13
CA ASP A 357 7.03 -35.81 -47.97
C ASP A 357 7.71 -34.47 -47.62
N LEU A 358 9.05 -34.40 -47.61
CA LEU A 358 9.77 -33.16 -47.33
C LEU A 358 9.54 -32.07 -48.38
N VAL A 359 9.56 -32.41 -49.67
CA VAL A 359 9.31 -31.43 -50.76
C VAL A 359 7.85 -30.96 -50.77
N SER A 360 6.92 -31.70 -50.17
CA SER A 360 5.54 -31.22 -49.97
C SER A 360 5.45 -30.10 -48.93
N ARG A 361 6.44 -29.98 -48.03
CA ARG A 361 6.47 -29.00 -46.92
C ARG A 361 7.57 -27.95 -47.05
N PHE A 362 8.63 -28.24 -47.79
CA PHE A 362 9.84 -27.42 -47.90
C PHE A 362 10.26 -27.24 -49.36
N THR A 363 10.99 -26.16 -49.64
CA THR A 363 11.59 -25.92 -50.96
C THR A 363 12.74 -26.90 -51.24
N PRO A 364 13.02 -27.23 -52.51
CA PRO A 364 14.12 -28.13 -52.89
C PRO A 364 15.50 -27.73 -52.35
N GLN A 365 15.73 -26.44 -52.08
CA GLN A 365 16.99 -25.90 -51.55
C GLN A 365 17.12 -25.99 -50.02
N HIS A 366 16.10 -26.50 -49.31
CA HIS A 366 16.15 -26.61 -47.86
C HIS A 366 17.27 -27.57 -47.43
N PRO A 367 18.07 -27.27 -46.39
CA PRO A 367 19.20 -28.11 -45.98
C PRO A 367 18.85 -29.60 -45.85
N LEU A 368 17.68 -29.90 -45.25
CA LEU A 368 17.18 -31.26 -45.08
C LEU A 368 16.96 -32.01 -46.41
N VAL A 369 16.44 -31.31 -47.43
CA VAL A 369 16.20 -31.91 -48.75
C VAL A 369 17.54 -32.14 -49.44
N THR A 370 18.46 -31.18 -49.35
CA THR A 370 19.80 -31.31 -49.95
C THR A 370 20.64 -32.43 -49.34
N THR A 371 20.57 -32.63 -48.02
CA THR A 371 21.26 -33.75 -47.35
C THR A 371 20.69 -35.09 -47.78
N LEU A 372 19.37 -35.18 -47.94
CA LEU A 372 18.70 -36.40 -48.38
C LEU A 372 18.97 -36.69 -49.86
N ASP A 373 19.04 -35.65 -50.70
CA ASP A 373 19.41 -35.77 -52.12
C ASP A 373 20.84 -36.30 -52.28
N GLY A 374 21.77 -35.87 -51.43
CA GLY A 374 23.13 -36.43 -51.36
C GLY A 374 23.15 -37.91 -50.98
N GLN A 375 22.33 -38.33 -50.01
CA GLN A 375 22.20 -39.75 -49.62
C GLN A 375 21.60 -40.60 -50.75
N ILE A 376 20.55 -40.10 -51.42
CA ILE A 376 19.94 -40.75 -52.58
C ILE A 376 20.95 -40.91 -53.72
N ALA A 377 21.78 -39.90 -53.99
CA ALA A 377 22.84 -39.98 -54.99
C ALA A 377 23.87 -41.07 -54.64
N ALA A 378 24.34 -41.11 -53.39
CA ALA A 378 25.29 -42.12 -52.93
C ALA A 378 24.75 -43.56 -53.03
N TRP A 379 23.50 -43.80 -52.64
CA TRP A 379 22.88 -45.13 -52.78
C TRP A 379 22.65 -45.53 -54.24
N ASN A 380 22.32 -44.57 -55.12
CA ASN A 380 22.22 -44.84 -56.55
C ASN A 380 23.57 -45.25 -57.15
N GLU A 381 24.67 -44.61 -56.75
CA GLU A 381 26.02 -45.02 -57.17
C GLU A 381 26.36 -46.44 -56.71
N GLU A 382 26.07 -46.78 -55.45
CA GLU A 382 26.30 -48.13 -54.92
C GLU A 382 25.45 -49.19 -55.64
N ILE A 383 24.17 -48.89 -55.92
CA ILE A 383 23.29 -49.76 -56.72
C ILE A 383 23.84 -49.94 -58.14
N ASN A 384 24.35 -48.89 -58.77
CA ASN A 384 24.95 -48.98 -60.11
C ASN A 384 26.21 -49.84 -60.12
N ALA A 385 27.05 -49.74 -59.07
CA ALA A 385 28.20 -50.61 -58.89
C ALA A 385 27.80 -52.08 -58.71
N LEU A 386 26.73 -52.37 -57.95
CA LEU A 386 26.18 -53.73 -57.85
C LEU A 386 25.61 -54.23 -59.18
N ASN A 387 24.87 -53.39 -59.92
CA ASN A 387 24.34 -53.75 -61.23
C ASN A 387 25.45 -54.11 -62.24
N ALA A 388 26.61 -53.45 -62.15
CA ALA A 388 27.78 -53.80 -62.95
C ALA A 388 28.31 -55.21 -62.62
N LYS A 389 28.30 -55.61 -61.34
CA LYS A 389 28.65 -56.98 -60.90
C LYS A 389 27.58 -58.01 -61.29
N VAL A 390 26.30 -57.63 -61.30
CA VAL A 390 25.24 -58.50 -61.82
C VAL A 390 25.48 -58.80 -63.31
N ARG A 391 25.93 -57.81 -64.10
CA ARG A 391 26.24 -58.01 -65.54
C ARG A 391 27.39 -58.98 -65.82
N SER A 392 28.25 -59.28 -64.86
CA SER A 392 29.30 -60.30 -65.01
C SER A 392 28.81 -61.72 -64.75
N LEU A 393 27.61 -61.91 -64.20
CA LEU A 393 27.02 -63.24 -64.01
C LEU A 393 26.54 -63.83 -65.36
N PRO A 394 26.39 -65.15 -65.49
CA PRO A 394 25.74 -65.77 -66.65
C PRO A 394 24.31 -65.23 -66.86
N ALA A 395 23.88 -65.04 -68.11
CA ALA A 395 22.58 -64.42 -68.45
C ALA A 395 21.38 -65.04 -67.71
N VAL A 396 21.38 -66.37 -67.56
CA VAL A 396 20.33 -67.11 -66.83
C VAL A 396 20.29 -66.76 -65.34
N GLN A 397 21.45 -66.53 -64.71
CA GLN A 397 21.54 -66.10 -63.31
C GLN A 397 21.21 -64.60 -63.15
N GLN A 398 21.53 -63.77 -64.14
CA GLN A 398 21.18 -62.33 -64.12
C GLN A 398 19.66 -62.13 -64.07
N ASP A 399 18.94 -62.78 -64.99
CA ASP A 399 17.49 -62.65 -65.07
C ASP A 399 16.80 -63.26 -63.84
N ALA A 400 17.32 -64.39 -63.33
CA ALA A 400 16.85 -65.00 -62.09
C ALA A 400 17.02 -64.04 -60.88
N LEU A 401 18.21 -63.46 -60.71
CA LEU A 401 18.52 -62.53 -59.63
C LEU A 401 17.66 -61.27 -59.72
N ARG A 402 17.48 -60.70 -60.93
CA ARG A 402 16.65 -59.50 -61.13
C ARG A 402 15.20 -59.75 -60.71
N LEU A 403 14.62 -60.87 -61.14
CA LEU A 403 13.25 -61.23 -60.81
C LEU A 403 13.10 -61.58 -59.32
N GLU A 404 14.04 -62.31 -58.72
CA GLU A 404 14.03 -62.61 -57.28
C GLU A 404 14.15 -61.33 -56.43
N ARG A 405 15.00 -60.39 -56.87
CA ARG A 405 15.14 -59.06 -56.25
C ARG A 405 13.83 -58.29 -56.29
N ASP A 406 13.19 -58.23 -57.45
CA ASP A 406 11.93 -57.49 -57.61
C ASP A 406 10.83 -58.10 -56.72
N VAL A 407 10.79 -59.43 -56.56
CA VAL A 407 9.90 -60.10 -55.58
C VAL A 407 10.25 -59.70 -54.14
N LYS A 408 11.53 -59.77 -53.75
CA LYS A 408 11.96 -59.46 -52.38
C LYS A 408 11.70 -58.00 -52.00
N VAL A 409 12.03 -57.06 -52.87
CA VAL A 409 11.79 -55.62 -52.65
C VAL A 409 10.30 -55.33 -52.52
N ASN A 410 9.47 -55.85 -53.43
CA ASN A 410 8.02 -55.63 -53.37
C ASN A 410 7.39 -56.30 -52.14
N ASN A 411 7.89 -57.47 -51.73
CA ASN A 411 7.42 -58.14 -50.52
C ASN A 411 7.78 -57.34 -49.28
N GLU A 412 9.03 -56.88 -49.16
CA GLU A 412 9.47 -56.07 -48.03
C GLU A 412 8.68 -54.77 -47.92
N LEU A 413 8.50 -54.04 -49.02
CA LEU A 413 7.71 -52.81 -49.06
C LEU A 413 6.24 -53.06 -48.69
N TYR A 414 5.63 -54.11 -49.25
CA TYR A 414 4.25 -54.48 -48.92
C TYR A 414 4.11 -54.79 -47.43
N GLN A 415 5.03 -55.56 -46.84
CA GLN A 415 4.99 -55.88 -45.42
C GLN A 415 5.20 -54.62 -44.56
N GLN A 416 6.11 -53.72 -44.93
CA GLN A 416 6.34 -52.46 -44.22
C GLN A 416 5.09 -51.57 -44.24
N LEU A 417 4.50 -51.34 -45.42
CA LEU A 417 3.28 -50.54 -45.55
C LEU A 417 2.09 -51.17 -44.82
N ARG A 418 1.98 -52.50 -44.87
CA ARG A 418 0.95 -53.25 -44.14
C ARG A 418 1.12 -53.12 -42.64
N ASN A 419 2.33 -53.25 -42.12
CA ASN A 419 2.63 -53.07 -40.70
C ASN A 419 2.34 -51.63 -40.25
N ASN A 420 2.69 -50.64 -41.07
CA ASN A 420 2.36 -49.24 -40.80
C ASN A 420 0.84 -49.01 -40.79
N SER A 421 0.10 -49.60 -41.74
CA SER A 421 -1.37 -49.57 -41.74
C SER A 421 -1.96 -50.19 -40.46
N LEU A 422 -1.45 -51.34 -40.00
CA LEU A 422 -1.90 -51.96 -38.76
C LEU A 422 -1.60 -51.08 -37.53
N GLN A 423 -0.44 -50.43 -37.49
CA GLN A 423 -0.07 -49.52 -36.41
C GLN A 423 -0.97 -48.27 -36.38
N LEU A 424 -1.25 -47.66 -37.52
CA LEU A 424 -2.16 -46.52 -37.61
C LEU A 424 -3.60 -46.92 -37.28
N GLN A 425 -4.01 -48.13 -37.65
CA GLN A 425 -5.32 -48.67 -37.27
C GLN A 425 -5.42 -48.82 -35.75
N LEU A 426 -4.36 -49.30 -35.09
CA LEU A 426 -4.30 -49.34 -33.62
C LEU A 426 -4.39 -47.93 -32.99
N ILE A 427 -3.76 -46.91 -33.58
CA ILE A 427 -3.85 -45.53 -33.08
C ILE A 427 -5.29 -44.99 -33.21
N ARG A 428 -5.95 -45.26 -34.35
CA ARG A 428 -7.34 -44.86 -34.58
C ARG A 428 -8.30 -45.53 -33.60
N GLU A 429 -8.22 -46.86 -33.49
CA GLU A 429 -9.12 -47.64 -32.62
C GLU A 429 -8.80 -47.44 -31.14
N GLY A 430 -7.51 -47.35 -30.80
CA GLY A 430 -7.03 -47.20 -29.43
C GLY A 430 -7.24 -45.80 -28.86
N LYS A 431 -7.52 -44.79 -29.70
CA LYS A 431 -7.72 -43.39 -29.27
C LYS A 431 -6.63 -42.91 -28.30
N ILE A 432 -5.39 -43.30 -28.57
CA ILE A 432 -4.24 -43.01 -27.71
C ILE A 432 -3.70 -41.63 -28.10
N GLY A 433 -3.77 -40.67 -27.17
CA GLY A 433 -3.12 -39.37 -27.30
C GLY A 433 -1.70 -39.40 -26.74
N ASN A 434 -0.87 -38.43 -27.09
CA ASN A 434 0.47 -38.25 -26.50
C ASN A 434 0.45 -37.31 -25.28
N VAL A 435 -0.74 -37.07 -24.73
CA VAL A 435 -0.96 -36.14 -23.64
C VAL A 435 -1.77 -36.83 -22.55
N ARG A 436 -1.38 -36.61 -21.30
CA ARG A 436 -2.14 -37.10 -20.14
C ARG A 436 -2.12 -36.09 -18.99
N VAL A 437 -3.18 -36.06 -18.21
CA VAL A 437 -3.21 -35.32 -16.94
C VAL A 437 -2.40 -36.11 -15.90
N ILE A 438 -1.37 -35.50 -15.32
CA ILE A 438 -0.61 -36.07 -14.20
C ILE A 438 -1.35 -35.76 -12.90
N ASP A 439 -1.51 -34.47 -12.60
CA ASP A 439 -2.17 -33.99 -11.39
C ASP A 439 -3.43 -33.24 -11.77
N ALA A 440 -4.56 -33.75 -11.30
CA ALA A 440 -5.86 -33.09 -11.42
C ALA A 440 -5.94 -31.88 -10.49
N ALA A 441 -6.73 -30.87 -10.87
CA ALA A 441 -6.96 -29.70 -10.04
C ALA A 441 -7.78 -30.06 -8.79
N VAL A 442 -7.19 -29.91 -7.62
CA VAL A 442 -7.83 -30.16 -6.32
C VAL A 442 -8.44 -28.87 -5.77
N GLN A 443 -9.55 -28.98 -5.03
CA GLN A 443 -10.16 -27.82 -4.37
C GLN A 443 -9.22 -27.23 -3.30
N PRO A 444 -8.82 -25.96 -3.43
CA PRO A 444 -7.92 -25.33 -2.47
C PRO A 444 -8.60 -25.13 -1.11
N LYS A 445 -7.89 -25.49 -0.03
CA LYS A 445 -8.38 -25.33 1.35
C LYS A 445 -8.12 -23.94 1.91
N GLN A 446 -7.06 -23.27 1.47
CA GLN A 446 -6.63 -21.97 1.97
C GLN A 446 -6.62 -20.93 0.83
N PRO A 447 -7.03 -19.68 1.10
CA PRO A 447 -6.94 -18.60 0.12
C PRO A 447 -5.50 -18.10 -0.04
N ILE A 448 -5.14 -17.70 -1.26
CA ILE A 448 -3.83 -17.11 -1.58
C ILE A 448 -3.79 -15.60 -1.31
N ARG A 449 -4.94 -14.92 -1.37
CA ARG A 449 -5.09 -13.46 -1.15
C ARG A 449 -6.39 -13.14 -0.38
N PRO A 450 -6.38 -12.05 0.42
CA PRO A 450 -5.22 -11.27 0.84
C PRO A 450 -4.33 -12.08 1.79
N ARG A 451 -3.00 -11.87 1.70
CA ARG A 451 -2.06 -12.41 2.69
C ARG A 451 -2.18 -11.55 3.95
N ARG A 452 -2.98 -12.01 4.91
CA ARG A 452 -3.37 -11.25 6.12
C ARG A 452 -2.16 -10.64 6.83
N GLY A 453 -1.08 -11.42 7.00
CA GLY A 453 0.16 -10.94 7.63
C GLY A 453 0.84 -9.80 6.87
N ILE A 454 0.97 -9.91 5.53
CA ILE A 454 1.59 -8.86 4.70
C ILE A 454 0.73 -7.59 4.68
N THR A 455 -0.59 -7.75 4.60
CA THR A 455 -1.53 -6.61 4.56
C THR A 455 -1.48 -5.81 5.86
N LEU A 456 -1.46 -6.50 7.01
CA LEU A 456 -1.32 -5.87 8.32
C LEU A 456 0.06 -5.23 8.52
N ALA A 457 1.13 -5.89 8.09
CA ALA A 457 2.48 -5.34 8.16
C ALA A 457 2.60 -4.06 7.32
N LEU A 458 2.06 -4.07 6.09
CA LEU A 458 2.04 -2.90 5.22
C LEU A 458 1.22 -1.75 5.84
N ALA A 459 0.04 -2.06 6.38
CA ALA A 459 -0.79 -1.06 7.07
C ALA A 459 -0.08 -0.45 8.29
N ALA A 460 0.66 -1.26 9.06
CA ALA A 460 1.45 -0.77 10.19
C ALA A 460 2.60 0.14 9.74
N VAL A 461 3.32 -0.22 8.67
CA VAL A 461 4.42 0.60 8.12
C VAL A 461 3.89 1.93 7.57
N LEU A 462 2.82 1.89 6.78
CA LEU A 462 2.19 3.11 6.24
C LEU A 462 1.60 3.98 7.35
N GLY A 463 0.98 3.37 8.36
CA GLY A 463 0.47 4.06 9.54
C GLY A 463 1.56 4.75 10.35
N LEU A 464 2.68 4.07 10.58
CA LEU A 464 3.84 4.62 11.28
C LEU A 464 4.44 5.80 10.50
N PHE A 465 4.64 5.63 9.19
CA PHE A 465 5.18 6.68 8.34
C PHE A 465 4.26 7.90 8.28
N GLY A 466 2.96 7.69 8.08
CA GLY A 466 1.95 8.75 8.12
C GLY A 466 1.87 9.43 9.49
N GLY A 467 2.02 8.67 10.57
CA GLY A 467 2.08 9.19 11.93
C GLY A 467 3.28 10.11 12.15
N ILE A 468 4.47 9.69 11.73
CA ILE A 468 5.70 10.49 11.79
C ILE A 468 5.52 11.77 10.99
N LEU A 469 5.09 11.68 9.73
CA LEU A 469 4.84 12.86 8.89
C LEU A 469 3.83 13.83 9.53
N GLY A 470 2.74 13.30 10.11
CA GLY A 470 1.75 14.09 10.84
C GLY A 470 2.33 14.82 12.05
N ALA A 471 3.22 14.16 12.81
CA ALA A 471 3.94 14.77 13.93
C ALA A 471 4.85 15.92 13.46
N PHE A 472 5.59 15.72 12.38
CA PHE A 472 6.44 16.74 11.77
C PHE A 472 5.66 17.94 11.25
N PHE A 473 4.51 17.68 10.59
CA PHE A 473 3.64 18.74 10.07
C PHE A 473 3.06 19.59 11.21
N ARG A 474 2.57 18.93 12.28
CA ARG A 474 2.08 19.61 13.49
C ARG A 474 3.16 20.46 14.16
N SER A 475 4.38 19.93 14.26
CA SER A 475 5.52 20.63 14.87
C SER A 475 6.00 21.83 14.04
N SER A 476 5.89 21.77 12.71
CA SER A 476 6.37 22.84 11.82
C SER A 476 5.45 24.06 11.75
N PHE A 477 4.14 23.89 11.93
CA PHE A 477 3.17 24.99 11.84
C PHE A 477 2.92 25.75 13.16
N LEU A 478 3.30 25.20 14.33
CA LEU A 478 3.04 25.79 15.65
C LEU A 478 4.36 26.12 16.39
N ARG A 479 5.23 26.94 15.80
CA ARG A 479 6.52 27.31 16.38
C ARG A 479 6.43 28.57 17.26
N GLY A 480 6.25 28.39 18.57
CA GLY A 480 6.54 29.43 19.58
C GLY A 480 8.03 29.49 19.93
N ILE A 481 8.47 30.59 20.54
CA ILE A 481 9.87 30.84 20.92
C ILE A 481 10.33 29.80 21.94
N ARG A 482 11.50 29.19 21.69
CA ARG A 482 12.01 28.08 22.52
C ARG A 482 13.26 28.44 23.31
N ASN A 483 13.93 29.54 23.02
CA ASN A 483 15.13 29.92 23.76
C ASN A 483 15.28 31.44 23.83
N ALA A 484 16.01 31.90 24.83
CA ALA A 484 16.28 33.33 25.03
C ALA A 484 17.15 33.90 23.90
N GLN A 485 18.08 33.11 23.37
CA GLN A 485 19.03 33.53 22.32
C GLN A 485 18.34 33.81 20.99
N GLU A 486 17.25 33.09 20.67
CA GLU A 486 16.40 33.35 19.50
C GLU A 486 15.73 34.71 19.63
N ILE A 487 15.33 35.11 20.84
CA ILE A 487 14.81 36.46 21.11
C ILE A 487 15.91 37.49 20.85
N GLU A 488 17.09 37.33 21.46
CA GLU A 488 18.19 38.28 21.34
C GLU A 488 18.68 38.40 19.88
N ALA A 489 18.90 37.26 19.20
CA ALA A 489 19.42 37.23 17.85
C ALA A 489 18.43 37.76 16.80
N ARG A 490 17.12 37.54 16.98
CA ARG A 490 16.12 37.93 15.97
C ARG A 490 15.41 39.24 16.26
N THR A 491 15.31 39.66 17.53
CA THR A 491 14.66 40.93 17.91
C THR A 491 15.64 42.03 18.28
N GLY A 492 16.89 41.69 18.61
CA GLY A 492 17.88 42.64 19.13
C GLY A 492 17.61 43.13 20.56
N LEU A 493 16.54 42.65 21.21
CA LEU A 493 16.21 42.97 22.60
C LEU A 493 16.93 42.03 23.55
N SER A 494 17.58 42.58 24.58
CA SER A 494 18.25 41.79 25.62
C SER A 494 17.24 41.06 26.51
N VAL A 495 17.51 39.79 26.84
CA VAL A 495 16.67 39.03 27.77
C VAL A 495 17.20 39.22 29.19
N TYR A 496 16.45 39.94 30.04
CA TYR A 496 16.88 40.28 31.40
C TYR A 496 16.76 39.13 32.39
N SER A 497 15.77 38.26 32.21
CA SER A 497 15.59 37.09 33.04
C SER A 497 14.78 36.02 32.32
N THR A 498 15.13 34.77 32.59
CA THR A 498 14.38 33.59 32.17
C THR A 498 13.74 32.96 33.40
N ILE A 499 12.42 32.89 33.40
CA ILE A 499 11.63 32.48 34.56
C ILE A 499 11.07 31.08 34.29
N PRO A 500 11.47 30.07 35.09
CA PRO A 500 10.99 28.71 34.92
C PRO A 500 9.50 28.58 35.28
N LEU A 501 8.84 27.60 34.68
CA LEU A 501 7.46 27.26 35.00
C LEU A 501 7.38 26.67 36.43
N SER A 502 6.71 27.38 37.34
CA SER A 502 6.48 26.91 38.72
C SER A 502 5.23 26.05 38.81
N LYS A 503 5.39 24.81 39.31
CA LYS A 503 4.25 23.94 39.69
C LYS A 503 3.51 24.45 40.92
N GLY A 504 4.22 25.16 41.82
CA GLY A 504 3.61 25.77 43.01
C GLY A 504 2.56 26.82 42.65
N GLN A 505 2.79 27.57 41.56
CA GLN A 505 1.83 28.54 41.04
C GLN A 505 0.54 27.90 40.54
N GLU A 506 0.58 26.70 39.95
CA GLU A 506 -0.63 26.00 39.48
C GLU A 506 -1.60 25.71 40.63
N GLY A 507 -1.05 25.29 41.78
CA GLY A 507 -1.82 25.07 43.01
C GLY A 507 -2.46 26.35 43.55
N LEU A 508 -1.77 27.50 43.47
CA LEU A 508 -2.32 28.80 43.90
C LEU A 508 -3.44 29.27 42.95
N VAL A 509 -3.28 29.09 41.64
CA VAL A 509 -4.31 29.43 40.65
C VAL A 509 -5.60 28.62 40.90
N ALA A 510 -5.49 27.35 41.29
CA ALA A 510 -6.64 26.54 41.67
C ALA A 510 -7.36 27.09 42.91
N LYS A 511 -6.63 27.56 43.92
CA LYS A 511 -7.19 28.17 45.13
C LYS A 511 -7.89 29.50 44.86
N VAL A 512 -7.32 30.34 43.98
CA VAL A 512 -7.95 31.60 43.53
C VAL A 512 -9.24 31.32 42.77
N LYS A 513 -9.26 30.33 41.85
CA LYS A 513 -10.48 29.90 41.15
C LYS A 513 -11.54 29.36 42.11
N GLY A 514 -11.12 28.69 43.18
CA GLY A 514 -11.98 28.23 44.27
C GLY A 514 -12.45 29.35 45.22
N LYS A 515 -12.16 30.63 44.94
CA LYS A 515 -12.49 31.80 45.77
C LYS A 515 -12.05 31.69 47.23
N GLN A 516 -10.94 30.99 47.50
CA GLN A 516 -10.41 30.89 48.84
C GLN A 516 -9.89 32.25 49.32
N LYS A 517 -10.20 32.64 50.55
CA LYS A 517 -9.71 33.89 51.15
C LYS A 517 -8.22 33.79 51.50
N GLY A 518 -7.47 34.88 51.35
CA GLY A 518 -6.05 34.98 51.71
C GLY A 518 -5.16 35.46 50.56
N THR A 519 -3.88 35.69 50.87
CA THR A 519 -2.86 36.10 49.88
C THR A 519 -2.37 34.88 49.10
N HIS A 520 -2.54 34.91 47.78
CA HIS A 520 -2.16 33.84 46.84
C HIS A 520 -0.95 34.25 46.01
N LEU A 521 0.11 34.71 46.68
CA LEU A 521 1.33 35.20 46.07
C LEU A 521 2.48 34.20 46.24
N LEU A 522 3.05 33.72 45.13
CA LEU A 522 4.13 32.73 45.15
C LEU A 522 5.36 33.23 45.93
N ALA A 523 5.69 34.52 45.80
CA ALA A 523 6.78 35.14 46.54
C ALA A 523 6.61 35.07 48.07
N SER A 524 5.38 34.99 48.56
CA SER A 524 5.06 34.86 50.00
C SER A 524 4.89 33.41 50.43
N THR A 525 4.24 32.58 49.62
CA THR A 525 3.91 31.19 49.99
C THR A 525 5.08 30.23 49.76
N SER A 526 5.93 30.49 48.76
CA SER A 526 7.07 29.65 48.41
C SER A 526 8.27 30.50 47.98
N PRO A 527 8.92 31.24 48.90
CA PRO A 527 10.02 32.14 48.56
C PRO A 527 11.25 31.46 47.95
N GLN A 528 11.38 30.13 48.12
CA GLN A 528 12.49 29.33 47.59
C GLN A 528 12.20 28.75 46.19
N ASP A 529 11.03 29.03 45.60
CA ASP A 529 10.69 28.56 44.26
C ASP A 529 11.68 29.14 43.21
N PRO A 530 12.18 28.32 42.25
CA PRO A 530 13.09 28.78 41.21
C PRO A 530 12.60 30.00 40.44
N ALA A 531 11.29 30.15 40.23
CA ALA A 531 10.73 31.32 39.56
C ALA A 531 10.96 32.61 40.37
N ILE A 532 10.91 32.53 41.70
CA ILE A 532 11.16 33.67 42.59
C ILE A 532 12.66 34.01 42.61
N GLU A 533 13.55 33.02 42.55
CA GLU A 533 15.00 33.26 42.42
C GLU A 533 15.36 33.96 41.10
N SER A 534 14.74 33.56 39.99
CA SER A 534 14.88 34.26 38.71
C SER A 534 14.36 35.70 38.78
N MET A 535 13.34 35.99 39.60
CA MET A 535 12.86 37.36 39.85
C MET A 535 13.80 38.18 40.75
N ARG A 536 14.51 37.56 41.70
CA ARG A 536 15.59 38.22 42.44
C ARG A 536 16.73 38.62 41.52
N SER A 537 17.08 37.76 40.56
CA SER A 537 18.05 38.06 39.51
C SER A 537 17.55 39.21 38.60
N LEU A 538 16.27 39.18 38.21
CA LEU A 538 15.64 40.26 37.45
C LEU A 538 15.72 41.60 38.20
N ARG A 539 15.55 41.61 39.52
CA ARG A 539 15.63 42.82 40.35
C ARG A 539 17.02 43.47 40.22
N THR A 540 18.08 42.67 40.27
CA THR A 540 19.45 43.16 40.11
C THR A 540 19.66 43.72 38.70
N ALA A 541 19.23 43.02 37.65
CA ALA A 541 19.33 43.49 36.28
C ALA A 541 18.55 44.80 36.06
N LEU A 542 17.35 44.89 36.64
CA LEU A 542 16.51 46.09 36.56
C LEU A 542 17.14 47.29 37.26
N GLN A 543 17.83 47.08 38.39
CA GLN A 543 18.51 48.16 39.09
C GLN A 543 19.53 48.86 38.19
N PHE A 544 20.25 48.11 37.35
CA PHE A 544 21.17 48.69 36.35
C PHE A 544 20.42 49.39 35.22
N ALA A 545 19.35 48.78 34.70
CA ALA A 545 18.54 49.37 33.64
C ALA A 545 17.84 50.67 34.05
N MET A 546 17.61 50.87 35.36
CA MET A 546 16.98 52.07 35.91
C MET A 546 17.95 53.22 36.20
N LEU A 547 19.28 53.03 36.10
CA LEU A 547 20.26 54.10 36.36
C LEU A 547 20.10 55.28 35.41
N ASP A 548 19.79 55.01 34.14
CA ASP A 548 19.61 56.00 33.09
C ASP A 548 18.12 56.28 32.78
N ALA A 549 17.20 55.76 33.60
CA ALA A 549 15.78 55.92 33.38
C ALA A 549 15.28 57.30 33.86
N PRO A 550 14.33 57.94 33.14
CA PRO A 550 13.86 59.29 33.47
C PRO A 550 12.99 59.34 34.73
N ASN A 551 12.47 58.20 35.21
CA ASN A 551 11.66 58.09 36.42
C ASN A 551 11.72 56.68 37.00
N ASN A 552 11.16 56.49 38.19
CA ASN A 552 11.13 55.23 38.94
C ASN A 552 9.93 54.32 38.61
N ARG A 553 9.33 54.47 37.42
CA ARG A 553 8.12 53.76 37.02
C ARG A 553 8.46 52.65 36.02
N VAL A 554 8.07 51.44 36.37
CA VAL A 554 8.37 50.21 35.61
C VAL A 554 7.08 49.65 35.04
N LEU A 555 6.99 49.62 33.71
CA LEU A 555 5.86 49.02 33.01
C LEU A 555 6.17 47.55 32.71
N ILE A 556 5.24 46.66 33.05
CA ILE A 556 5.29 45.27 32.61
C ILE A 556 4.16 45.04 31.62
N THR A 557 4.52 44.64 30.41
CA THR A 557 3.57 44.35 29.34
C THR A 557 4.01 43.15 28.50
N GLY A 558 3.23 42.77 27.49
CA GLY A 558 3.50 41.61 26.65
C GLY A 558 2.72 41.68 25.34
N PRO A 559 3.06 40.84 24.34
CA PRO A 559 2.41 40.88 23.04
C PRO A 559 0.94 40.47 23.13
N THR A 560 0.66 39.35 23.80
CA THR A 560 -0.67 38.71 23.82
C THR A 560 -1.18 38.43 25.24
N PRO A 561 -2.49 38.15 25.42
CA PRO A 561 -3.03 37.65 26.68
C PRO A 561 -2.35 36.33 27.09
N GLY A 562 -2.31 36.02 28.39
CA GLY A 562 -1.81 34.72 28.86
C GLY A 562 -0.29 34.57 29.01
N VAL A 563 0.52 35.54 28.56
CA VAL A 563 1.99 35.45 28.68
C VAL A 563 2.55 35.52 30.11
N GLY A 564 1.70 35.85 31.09
CA GLY A 564 2.05 35.87 32.52
C GLY A 564 2.43 37.24 33.11
N LYS A 565 2.06 38.35 32.46
CA LYS A 565 2.29 39.73 32.92
C LYS A 565 1.92 39.95 34.39
N SER A 566 0.66 39.74 34.76
CA SER A 566 0.18 39.94 36.13
C SER A 566 0.85 39.04 37.16
N PHE A 567 1.22 37.80 36.78
CA PHE A 567 2.02 36.92 37.64
C PHE A 567 3.40 37.51 37.93
N LEU A 568 4.06 38.04 36.91
CA LEU A 568 5.35 38.71 37.05
C LEU A 568 5.19 40.00 37.85
N SER A 569 4.24 40.87 37.50
CA SER A 569 3.99 42.14 38.17
C SER A 569 3.77 41.97 39.68
N ALA A 570 2.90 41.03 40.09
CA ALA A 570 2.62 40.78 41.49
C ALA A 570 3.82 40.24 42.28
N ASN A 571 4.47 39.19 41.76
CA ASN A 571 5.57 38.54 42.48
C ASN A 571 6.85 39.38 42.45
N PHE A 572 7.13 40.04 41.34
CA PHE A 572 8.27 40.94 41.22
C PHE A 572 8.13 42.13 42.16
N ALA A 573 6.93 42.71 42.31
CA ALA A 573 6.69 43.79 43.26
C ALA A 573 7.00 43.39 44.70
N ALA A 574 6.60 42.19 45.13
CA ALA A 574 6.95 41.67 46.45
C ALA A 574 8.46 41.39 46.60
N VAL A 575 9.12 40.89 45.55
CA VAL A 575 10.58 40.67 45.56
C VAL A 575 11.34 42.00 45.68
N VAL A 576 10.89 43.06 45.02
CA VAL A 576 11.47 44.42 45.17
C VAL A 576 11.20 44.97 46.56
N ALA A 577 9.97 44.87 47.06
CA ALA A 577 9.56 45.38 48.37
C ALA A 577 10.31 44.70 49.53
N SER A 578 10.69 43.43 49.37
CA SER A 578 11.49 42.69 50.37
C SER A 578 12.87 43.30 50.68
N THR A 579 13.34 44.27 49.86
CA THR A 579 14.58 45.03 50.12
C THR A 579 14.41 46.24 51.03
N GLY A 580 13.20 46.49 51.54
CA GLY A 580 12.87 47.67 52.33
C GLY A 580 12.48 48.90 51.48
N LYS A 581 12.47 48.78 50.16
CA LYS A 581 11.93 49.82 49.26
C LYS A 581 10.41 49.89 49.36
N ARG A 582 9.86 51.11 49.38
CA ARG A 582 8.43 51.35 49.29
C ARG A 582 7.97 51.16 47.84
N VAL A 583 7.17 50.14 47.59
CA VAL A 583 6.70 49.78 46.24
C VAL A 583 5.20 49.99 46.13
N LEU A 584 4.75 50.64 45.06
CA LEU A 584 3.35 50.67 44.66
C LEU A 584 3.15 49.79 43.42
N LEU A 585 2.26 48.82 43.50
CA LEU A 585 1.79 48.04 42.36
C LEU A 585 0.46 48.59 41.87
N ILE A 586 0.37 48.91 40.58
CA ILE A 586 -0.83 49.46 39.94
C ILE A 586 -1.36 48.45 38.92
N ASP A 587 -2.62 48.06 39.06
CA ASP A 587 -3.34 47.29 38.04
C ASP A 587 -3.99 48.24 37.02
N ALA A 588 -3.28 48.53 35.92
CA ALA A 588 -3.77 49.38 34.83
C ALA A 588 -4.41 48.58 33.69
N ASP A 589 -4.66 47.27 33.86
CA ASP A 589 -5.51 46.50 32.94
C ASP A 589 -7.00 46.75 33.26
N LEU A 590 -7.49 47.92 32.86
CA LEU A 590 -8.89 48.33 32.99
C LEU A 590 -9.85 47.51 32.09
N ARG A 591 -9.41 46.42 31.46
CA ARG A 591 -10.25 45.51 30.66
C ARG A 591 -10.45 44.18 31.37
N LYS A 592 -9.35 43.54 31.76
CA LYS A 592 -9.35 42.20 32.34
C LYS A 592 -8.47 42.09 33.60
N GLY A 593 -8.04 43.19 34.21
CA GLY A 593 -7.19 43.18 35.40
C GLY A 593 -7.80 42.42 36.58
N TYR A 594 -6.95 41.69 37.29
CA TYR A 594 -7.31 40.80 38.39
C TYR A 594 -6.24 40.73 39.49
N LEU A 595 -5.37 41.74 39.61
CA LEU A 595 -4.32 41.74 40.63
C LEU A 595 -4.89 41.71 42.06
N ASN A 596 -6.08 42.27 42.27
CA ASN A 596 -6.80 42.19 43.54
C ASN A 596 -6.96 40.74 44.05
N ASN A 597 -7.10 39.77 43.14
CA ASN A 597 -7.24 38.34 43.49
C ASN A 597 -5.94 37.71 44.01
N TYR A 598 -4.77 38.21 43.63
CA TYR A 598 -3.48 37.72 44.16
C TYR A 598 -3.31 38.08 45.64
N PHE A 599 -3.84 39.22 46.06
CA PHE A 599 -3.70 39.74 47.42
C PHE A 599 -4.96 39.55 48.28
N GLY A 600 -6.03 39.02 47.71
CA GLY A 600 -7.28 38.75 48.43
C GLY A 600 -8.04 40.02 48.85
N VAL A 601 -7.86 41.13 48.14
CA VAL A 601 -8.48 42.43 48.43
C VAL A 601 -9.66 42.74 47.49
N SER A 602 -10.53 43.67 47.90
CA SER A 602 -11.62 44.15 47.03
C SER A 602 -11.07 44.96 45.86
N ARG A 603 -11.88 45.06 44.80
CA ARG A 603 -11.58 45.84 43.60
C ARG A 603 -12.13 47.27 43.66
N ASP A 604 -12.99 47.57 44.63
CA ASP A 604 -13.72 48.84 44.69
C ASP A 604 -12.79 50.03 44.92
N ARG A 605 -13.13 51.19 44.33
CA ARG A 605 -12.39 52.46 44.50
C ARG A 605 -10.92 52.33 44.07
N GLY A 606 -10.68 51.94 42.82
CA GLY A 606 -9.32 51.75 42.29
C GLY A 606 -8.91 52.83 41.29
N LEU A 607 -7.99 52.47 40.40
CA LEU A 607 -7.40 53.37 39.41
C LEU A 607 -8.45 54.11 38.58
N SER A 608 -9.52 53.42 38.14
CA SER A 608 -10.56 54.02 37.31
C SER A 608 -11.29 55.17 38.01
N GLU A 609 -11.64 55.00 39.29
CA GLU A 609 -12.36 55.99 40.10
C GLU A 609 -11.46 57.14 40.52
N VAL A 610 -10.17 56.89 40.74
CA VAL A 610 -9.20 57.94 41.05
C VAL A 610 -8.97 58.84 39.84
N ILE A 611 -8.85 58.27 38.64
CA ILE A 611 -8.71 59.05 37.40
C ILE A 611 -10.01 59.83 37.09
N ALA A 612 -11.16 59.23 37.35
CA ALA A 612 -12.47 59.87 37.17
C ALA A 612 -12.78 60.95 38.23
N GLY A 613 -11.96 61.06 39.29
CA GLY A 613 -12.14 62.03 40.37
C GLY A 613 -13.23 61.65 41.39
N SER A 614 -13.74 60.41 41.36
CA SER A 614 -14.77 59.92 42.28
C SER A 614 -14.22 59.28 43.57
N ALA A 615 -12.90 59.10 43.67
CA ALA A 615 -12.21 58.63 44.87
C ALA A 615 -10.87 59.34 45.04
N SER A 616 -10.42 59.56 46.28
CA SER A 616 -9.09 60.12 46.53
C SER A 616 -8.00 59.04 46.42
N PRO A 617 -6.75 59.38 46.01
CA PRO A 617 -5.65 58.41 45.95
C PRO A 617 -5.37 57.70 47.27
N ALA A 618 -5.55 58.37 48.41
CA ALA A 618 -5.32 57.80 49.73
C ALA A 618 -6.39 56.74 50.12
N GLU A 619 -7.62 56.89 49.64
CA GLU A 619 -8.70 55.92 49.87
C GLU A 619 -8.63 54.72 48.92
N ALA A 620 -8.00 54.89 47.76
CA ALA A 620 -7.94 53.89 46.71
C ALA A 620 -6.74 52.93 46.81
N ILE A 621 -5.69 53.34 47.54
CA ILE A 621 -4.52 52.50 47.79
C ILE A 621 -4.85 51.53 48.92
N HIS A 622 -4.60 50.24 48.69
CA HIS A 622 -4.60 49.22 49.73
C HIS A 622 -3.19 49.12 50.34
N PRO A 623 -2.96 49.62 51.56
CA PRO A 623 -1.64 49.60 52.16
C PRO A 623 -1.28 48.21 52.69
N GLY A 624 0.01 47.87 52.64
CA GLY A 624 0.57 46.71 53.34
C GLY A 624 0.03 45.36 52.87
N VAL A 625 -0.31 45.21 51.59
CA VAL A 625 -0.72 43.92 51.00
C VAL A 625 0.40 42.88 51.04
N ALA A 626 1.65 43.34 51.13
CA ALA A 626 2.83 42.59 51.55
C ALA A 626 3.82 43.56 52.24
N PRO A 627 4.89 43.10 52.91
CA PRO A 627 5.87 43.99 53.54
C PRO A 627 6.44 45.01 52.55
N HIS A 628 6.26 46.31 52.85
CA HIS A 628 6.65 47.46 52.01
C HIS A 628 6.00 47.54 50.61
N LEU A 629 4.88 46.82 50.40
CA LEU A 629 4.14 46.78 49.15
C LEU A 629 2.70 47.24 49.34
N ASP A 630 2.33 48.27 48.58
CA ASP A 630 0.97 48.76 48.47
C ASP A 630 0.39 48.43 47.09
N LEU A 631 -0.94 48.32 47.01
CA LEU A 631 -1.65 47.97 45.78
C LEU A 631 -2.72 49.01 45.44
N LEU A 632 -2.69 49.50 44.21
CA LEU A 632 -3.80 50.20 43.58
C LEU A 632 -4.46 49.24 42.58
N THR A 633 -5.69 48.82 42.89
CA THR A 633 -6.46 47.93 42.02
C THR A 633 -7.01 48.69 40.81
N THR A 634 -7.61 47.97 39.86
CA THR A 634 -8.23 48.60 38.68
C THR A 634 -9.41 49.49 39.00
N GLY A 635 -10.17 49.19 40.05
CA GLY A 635 -11.48 49.81 40.24
C GLY A 635 -12.60 49.10 39.48
N VAL A 636 -13.81 49.63 39.53
CA VAL A 636 -14.93 49.17 38.69
C VAL A 636 -14.56 49.33 37.22
N LEU A 637 -14.64 48.25 36.44
CA LEU A 637 -14.29 48.25 35.02
C LEU A 637 -15.07 49.35 34.27
N PRO A 638 -14.39 50.37 33.73
CA PRO A 638 -15.06 51.46 33.04
C PRO A 638 -15.51 51.02 31.63
N PRO A 639 -16.56 51.63 31.07
CA PRO A 639 -17.00 51.35 29.70
C PRO A 639 -15.96 51.78 28.65
N ASN A 640 -15.20 52.84 28.92
CA ASN A 640 -14.17 53.40 28.02
C ASN A 640 -12.75 53.43 28.67
N PRO A 641 -12.04 52.29 28.76
CA PRO A 641 -10.70 52.22 29.36
C PRO A 641 -9.64 53.13 28.70
N ALA A 642 -9.65 53.23 27.37
CA ALA A 642 -8.63 53.94 26.61
C ALA A 642 -8.62 55.44 26.90
N GLU A 643 -9.81 56.06 26.96
CA GLU A 643 -9.98 57.49 27.20
C GLU A 643 -9.48 57.90 28.59
N LEU A 644 -9.77 57.08 29.60
CA LEU A 644 -9.29 57.31 30.97
C LEU A 644 -7.76 57.25 31.03
N LEU A 645 -7.14 56.30 30.33
CA LEU A 645 -5.69 56.13 30.32
C LEU A 645 -4.96 57.18 29.46
N MET A 646 -5.66 57.93 28.61
CA MET A 646 -5.14 59.08 27.87
C MET A 646 -5.21 60.40 28.65
N SER A 647 -5.94 60.42 29.77
CA SER A 647 -6.18 61.65 30.53
C SER A 647 -4.89 62.23 31.12
N SER A 648 -4.84 63.56 31.24
CA SER A 648 -3.79 64.26 31.98
C SER A 648 -3.81 63.92 33.47
N ALA A 649 -4.97 63.52 34.01
CA ALA A 649 -5.14 63.07 35.38
C ALA A 649 -4.26 61.85 35.69
N LEU A 650 -4.14 60.87 34.77
CA LEU A 650 -3.23 59.73 34.95
C LEU A 650 -1.77 60.19 35.05
N ALA A 651 -1.35 61.13 34.21
CA ALA A 651 0.03 61.64 34.22
C ALA A 651 0.35 62.34 35.55
N SER A 652 -0.55 63.19 36.04
CA SER A 652 -0.43 63.85 37.34
C SER A 652 -0.42 62.87 38.50
N LEU A 653 -1.30 61.86 38.45
CA LEU A 653 -1.39 60.80 39.47
C LEU A 653 -0.09 59.97 39.54
N LEU A 654 0.42 59.52 38.40
CA LEU A 654 1.67 58.78 38.35
C LEU A 654 2.86 59.63 38.79
N ALA A 655 2.87 60.94 38.54
CA ALA A 655 3.88 61.85 39.06
C ALA A 655 3.81 61.98 40.58
N GLN A 656 2.62 62.06 41.16
CA GLN A 656 2.42 62.06 42.61
C GLN A 656 2.95 60.76 43.24
N PHE A 657 2.63 59.60 42.66
CA PHE A 657 3.12 58.31 43.15
C PHE A 657 4.63 58.13 43.00
N SER A 658 5.20 58.65 41.90
CA SER A 658 6.65 58.66 41.65
C SER A 658 7.43 59.31 42.80
N ASN A 659 6.86 60.35 43.42
CA ASN A 659 7.46 61.06 44.56
C ASN A 659 7.22 60.36 45.91
N ALA A 660 6.10 59.64 46.05
CA ALA A 660 5.71 58.99 47.30
C ALA A 660 6.36 57.62 47.50
N TYR A 661 6.62 56.90 46.40
CA TYR A 661 7.16 55.54 46.41
C TYR A 661 8.55 55.50 45.78
N ASP A 662 9.36 54.53 46.20
CA ASP A 662 10.71 54.37 45.66
C ASP A 662 10.66 53.73 44.26
N ILE A 663 9.69 52.83 44.02
CA ILE A 663 9.42 52.21 42.72
C ILE A 663 7.90 52.07 42.53
N VAL A 664 7.42 52.39 41.33
CA VAL A 664 6.02 52.18 40.92
C VAL A 664 5.98 51.14 39.79
N ILE A 665 5.34 49.99 40.01
CA ILE A 665 5.20 48.92 39.02
C ILE A 665 3.78 48.97 38.45
N ILE A 666 3.66 48.97 37.12
CA ILE A 666 2.39 49.13 36.42
C ILE A 666 2.15 47.88 35.55
N ASP A 667 1.11 47.12 35.87
CA ASP A 667 0.62 46.00 35.07
C ASP A 667 -0.36 46.52 34.00
N THR A 668 -0.21 46.06 32.76
CA THR A 668 -0.99 46.58 31.61
C THR A 668 -1.59 45.49 30.73
N PRO A 669 -2.61 45.85 29.92
CA PRO A 669 -3.09 44.92 28.92
C PRO A 669 -2.02 44.63 27.85
N PRO A 670 -2.17 43.56 27.05
CA PRO A 670 -1.20 43.23 26.01
C PRO A 670 -1.13 44.29 24.90
N VAL A 671 0.09 44.60 24.45
CA VAL A 671 0.38 45.63 23.42
C VAL A 671 -0.33 45.35 22.09
N LEU A 672 -0.45 44.08 21.69
CA LEU A 672 -1.12 43.75 20.43
C LEU A 672 -2.64 43.74 20.54
N ALA A 673 -3.17 43.59 21.76
CA ALA A 673 -4.59 43.46 22.02
C ALA A 673 -5.29 44.79 22.34
N ALA A 674 -4.59 45.75 22.94
CA ALA A 674 -5.16 47.05 23.31
C ALA A 674 -4.15 48.19 23.09
N ALA A 675 -4.59 49.27 22.46
CA ALA A 675 -3.78 50.48 22.26
C ALA A 675 -3.51 51.23 23.57
N ASP A 676 -4.33 51.00 24.59
CA ASP A 676 -4.29 51.61 25.92
C ASP A 676 -2.89 51.54 26.56
N THR A 677 -2.16 50.44 26.35
CA THR A 677 -0.81 50.22 26.86
C THR A 677 0.20 51.23 26.34
N LEU A 678 0.03 51.73 25.10
CA LEU A 678 0.94 52.73 24.51
C LEU A 678 0.88 54.05 25.29
N ASN A 679 -0.32 54.45 25.73
CA ASN A 679 -0.53 55.67 26.52
C ASN A 679 0.14 55.58 27.89
N VAL A 680 0.02 54.43 28.55
CA VAL A 680 0.68 54.17 29.84
C VAL A 680 2.20 54.06 29.66
N ALA A 681 2.66 53.46 28.55
CA ALA A 681 4.08 53.33 28.25
C ALA A 681 4.80 54.67 28.11
N HIS A 682 4.12 55.70 27.59
CA HIS A 682 4.67 57.06 27.54
C HIS A 682 5.09 57.59 28.93
N GLN A 683 4.34 57.23 29.97
CA GLN A 683 4.55 57.70 31.35
C GLN A 683 5.60 56.90 32.12
N ALA A 684 6.00 55.73 31.62
CA ALA A 684 6.98 54.86 32.25
C ALA A 684 8.42 55.17 31.80
N GLY A 685 9.36 55.05 32.74
CA GLY A 685 10.79 55.21 32.51
C GLY A 685 11.47 53.92 32.05
N THR A 686 10.97 52.77 32.50
CA THR A 686 11.48 51.45 32.13
C THR A 686 10.35 50.55 31.67
N LEU A 687 10.54 49.82 30.56
CA LEU A 687 9.51 48.95 29.98
C LEU A 687 10.06 47.53 29.81
N LEU A 688 9.39 46.56 30.43
CA LEU A 688 9.71 45.14 30.33
C LEU A 688 8.65 44.42 29.51
N LEU A 689 9.09 43.73 28.45
CA LEU A 689 8.23 42.96 27.56
C LEU A 689 8.26 41.48 27.94
N VAL A 690 7.12 40.86 28.17
CA VAL A 690 7.02 39.46 28.62
C VAL A 690 6.75 38.56 27.43
N ALA A 691 7.61 37.57 27.21
CA ALA A 691 7.44 36.51 26.23
C ALA A 691 7.23 35.17 26.95
N ARG A 692 6.26 34.37 26.52
CA ARG A 692 5.99 33.05 27.12
C ARG A 692 6.57 31.93 26.27
N ALA A 693 7.37 31.06 26.91
CA ALA A 693 8.02 29.93 26.26
C ALA A 693 7.02 28.99 25.57
N GLY A 694 7.27 28.67 24.30
CA GLY A 694 6.45 27.77 23.50
C GLY A 694 5.11 28.33 23.03
N GLU A 695 4.70 29.52 23.48
CA GLU A 695 3.44 30.16 23.09
C GLU A 695 3.67 31.44 22.28
N THR A 696 4.50 32.36 22.79
CA THR A 696 4.78 33.63 22.09
C THR A 696 5.60 33.36 20.83
N GLN A 697 5.20 33.96 19.71
CA GLN A 697 5.95 33.87 18.45
C GLN A 697 6.91 35.07 18.30
N ILE A 698 8.00 34.87 17.55
CA ILE A 698 8.99 35.93 17.33
C ILE A 698 8.39 37.15 16.62
N GLY A 699 7.48 36.91 15.67
CA GLY A 699 6.77 37.98 14.96
C GLY A 699 5.91 38.84 15.89
N GLU A 700 5.33 38.25 16.94
CA GLU A 700 4.53 38.99 17.92
C GLU A 700 5.39 39.93 18.79
N LEU A 701 6.61 39.51 19.15
CA LEU A 701 7.56 40.38 19.86
C LEU A 701 8.06 41.52 18.99
N LEU A 702 8.40 41.24 17.73
CA LEU A 702 8.82 42.25 16.76
C LEU A 702 7.73 43.31 16.53
N GLU A 703 6.48 42.88 16.32
CA GLU A 703 5.36 43.79 16.15
C GLU A 703 5.07 44.59 17.42
N SER A 704 5.21 44.00 18.61
CA SER A 704 5.06 44.72 19.88
C SER A 704 6.14 45.78 20.06
N GLY A 705 7.40 45.44 19.76
CA GLY A 705 8.51 46.39 19.77
C GLY A 705 8.31 47.53 18.77
N LYS A 706 7.81 47.22 17.57
CA LYS A 706 7.47 48.20 16.54
C LYS A 706 6.38 49.18 17.01
N ARG A 707 5.28 48.69 17.59
CA ARG A 707 4.20 49.56 18.10
C ARG A 707 4.66 50.45 19.24
N LEU A 708 5.48 49.92 20.15
CA LEU A 708 6.09 50.72 21.22
C LEU A 708 7.02 51.79 20.65
N SER A 709 7.84 51.44 19.65
CA SER A 709 8.75 52.39 18.99
C SER A 709 8.01 53.48 18.22
N GLN A 710 6.88 53.16 17.59
CA GLN A 710 5.98 54.15 16.98
C GLN A 710 5.40 55.13 18.00
N ALA A 711 5.18 54.67 19.24
CA ALA A 711 4.84 55.50 20.39
C ALA A 711 6.08 56.12 21.07
N GLY A 712 7.23 56.20 20.38
CA GLY A 712 8.44 56.85 20.92
C GLY A 712 9.05 56.19 22.15
N LYS A 713 8.74 54.91 22.41
CA LYS A 713 9.28 54.14 23.54
C LYS A 713 9.94 52.86 23.06
N VAL A 714 11.05 52.48 23.69
CA VAL A 714 11.76 51.23 23.40
C VAL A 714 11.64 50.32 24.62
N ALA A 715 11.43 49.03 24.39
CA ALA A 715 11.47 48.05 25.47
C ALA A 715 12.89 47.96 26.01
N SER A 716 13.05 48.13 27.32
CA SER A 716 14.35 48.05 28.00
C SER A 716 14.91 46.62 27.93
N GLY A 717 14.02 45.62 28.05
CA GLY A 717 14.40 44.22 27.89
C GLY A 717 13.21 43.27 27.87
N VAL A 718 13.48 42.01 27.57
CA VAL A 718 12.48 40.93 27.52
C VAL A 718 12.60 40.04 28.76
N ILE A 719 11.47 39.66 29.34
CA ILE A 719 11.37 38.61 30.35
C ILE A 719 10.85 37.35 29.66
N PHE A 720 11.65 36.28 29.64
CA PHE A 720 11.26 35.01 29.05
C PHE A 720 10.63 34.11 30.10
N ASN A 721 9.30 34.03 30.12
CA ASN A 721 8.49 33.44 31.17
C ASN A 721 8.02 32.00 30.85
N ALA A 722 7.72 31.25 31.90
CA ALA A 722 7.14 29.90 31.87
C ALA A 722 7.99 28.85 31.12
N LEU A 723 9.32 28.92 31.25
CA LEU A 723 10.20 27.92 30.66
C LEU A 723 10.03 26.57 31.38
N ASP A 724 9.51 25.56 30.69
CA ASP A 724 9.35 24.22 31.26
C ASP A 724 10.66 23.42 31.20
N LEU A 725 11.41 23.46 32.30
CA LEU A 725 12.69 22.76 32.43
C LEU A 725 12.57 21.22 32.36
N ASN A 726 11.36 20.65 32.47
CA ASN A 726 11.15 19.20 32.42
C ASN A 726 11.03 18.66 30.98
N ARG A 727 10.81 19.54 29.98
CA ARG A 727 10.73 19.11 28.58
C ARG A 727 12.13 18.94 27.99
N ARG A 728 12.37 17.78 27.37
CA ARG A 728 13.69 17.36 26.84
C ARG A 728 14.29 18.36 25.84
N HIS A 729 13.45 19.06 25.09
CA HIS A 729 13.86 20.06 24.11
C HIS A 729 14.51 21.33 24.69
N TYR A 730 14.33 21.63 25.98
CA TYR A 730 15.03 22.73 26.66
C TYR A 730 16.31 22.28 27.38
N GLY A 731 16.72 21.01 27.20
CA GLY A 731 17.77 20.34 27.97
C GLY A 731 19.16 20.98 27.92
N ARG A 732 19.48 21.77 26.89
CA ARG A 732 20.75 22.54 26.85
C ARG A 732 20.78 23.70 27.86
N TYR A 733 19.62 24.22 28.27
CA TYR A 733 19.49 25.29 29.26
C TYR A 733 19.21 24.78 30.68
N GLY A 734 18.50 23.66 30.82
CA GLY A 734 18.31 23.00 32.13
C GLY A 734 19.63 22.66 32.80
N TYR A 735 20.60 22.11 32.06
CA TYR A 735 21.93 21.78 32.59
C TYR A 735 22.78 22.99 32.97
N ARG A 736 22.65 24.14 32.27
CA ARG A 736 23.40 25.35 32.59
C ARG A 736 22.81 26.12 33.77
N TYR A 737 21.49 26.07 33.95
CA TYR A 737 20.82 26.69 35.10
C TYR A 737 21.03 25.89 36.39
N ASP A 738 21.06 24.56 36.32
CA ASP A 738 21.35 23.69 37.47
C ASP A 738 22.82 23.79 37.93
N SER A 739 23.76 24.10 37.02
CA SER A 739 25.17 24.33 37.37
C SER A 739 25.49 25.65 38.07
N TYR A 740 24.56 26.63 38.06
CA TYR A 740 24.68 27.88 38.84
C TYR A 740 23.96 27.80 40.20
N ARG A 741 23.52 26.61 40.60
CA ARG A 741 23.13 26.33 41.97
C ARG A 741 24.41 26.28 42.82
N TYR A 742 24.86 27.43 43.33
CA TYR A 742 25.90 27.48 44.36
C TYR A 742 25.48 26.50 45.47
N GLN A 743 26.34 25.52 45.74
CA GLN A 743 26.23 24.61 46.88
C GLN A 743 26.04 25.47 48.13
N GLN A 744 24.83 25.43 48.69
CA GLN A 744 24.53 26.01 49.98
C GLN A 744 25.24 25.12 51.01
N TYR A 745 26.44 25.51 51.45
CA TYR A 745 27.03 24.98 52.66
C TYR A 745 26.12 25.40 53.82
N ALA A 746 25.38 24.43 54.36
CA ALA A 746 24.69 24.60 55.62
C ALA A 746 25.76 24.74 56.72
N TYR A 747 25.96 25.95 57.24
CA TYR A 747 26.55 26.10 58.56
C TYR A 747 25.47 25.73 59.57
N GLU A 748 25.60 24.55 60.18
CA GLU A 748 24.94 24.24 61.44
C GLU A 748 25.39 25.28 62.48
N GLY A 749 24.49 26.18 62.83
CA GLY A 749 24.64 27.03 64.00
C GLY A 749 24.66 26.15 65.24
N ALA A 750 25.81 26.10 65.90
CA ALA A 750 25.97 25.49 67.21
C ALA A 750 24.96 26.08 68.20
N LYS A 751 24.30 25.19 68.95
CA LYS A 751 23.48 25.55 70.11
C LYS A 751 24.34 26.30 71.14
N VAL A 752 23.92 27.50 71.51
CA VAL A 752 23.92 27.99 72.90
C VAL A 752 22.58 28.65 73.16
#